data_AF-A0A158QZI0-F1
#
_entry.id   AF-A0A158QZI0-F1
#
_cell.length_a   1.000
_cell.length_b   1.000
_cell.length_c   1.000
_cell.angle_alpha   90.00
_cell.angle_beta   90.00
_cell.angle_gamma   90.00
#
_symmetry.space_group_name_H-M   'P 1'
#
loop_
_entity.id
_entity.type
_entity.pdbx_description
1 polymer ?
#
loop_
_entity_poly.entity_id
_entity_poly.type
_entity_poly.pdbx_seq_one_letter_code
_entity_poly.pdbx_strand_id
1 'polypeptide(L)'
;MSRLAGCNCMLATFLQSFHIDSRNPRGCRRNDERNRSPQSFDQDVDFETEGSSQLGRRMSMTNYVGNDVKDLIRQTLKVIRSLVNNEQDPPASLLKLNMIAEREKGWLLVVESLIETVPDDDSLGPAVITLFLDECPLPSKDTVHRLLCSLRLDLASSSSTTRKRSWHRNTCIVLGSLAEKLAGSSSVAMCNPTTLNYLISRILPPFTQARVVLFALLALEKFAQTSENQFLISRTLEESATHPLKQLEEWRHCTSNAMKRQVGFCATWALDNIFITPNRIYAYETTNVSNINAMLNHEDVSEYLKIGPDGLEARCDVSSFESVRCTFAVQDGVWFYEATVFTPGVMQIGFATKRSRFLNHEGYGIGDDESSVAYDGCRQLLWHNANSSRHEHEPWSPGDVVGCLLNIPLGTVMFYLNGRPLQRPHLEFLRNRPAGDGVFAAASFMSFQQCRFNFGAEPFKYPPDIAFSTFNDGGATLTTEQKTILPRRRRLELLQKEPIPEDYCTICYANPGDTLLEPCMHGMPRTFEEECAFIERVSECKFKIKKGFVPNMNVECRFYVNKKLEQQMFEELRLSIGRLGNVAALPGIVGHSIGLPDIHSGYGFSIGNIAAFDCSNKDSVISPGGVGFDINCGVRLIRTNLFERDVQPVKEQLAQALFDYIPVGVGSRGAIPMSASDLVDCLEMGMDWTLREGYSWAEDKEHCEEYGRMLQADATKVSTRAKKRGLPQLGTLGAGNHYAEVQVVDEIFDKHAASKMGIGELGQVVVMLHCGSRGLGHQVATDALVEMEKAMARDGIVVNDRQLACARLNSTEGQDYLKGMAAAANFAWVNRSCMTFCVRQAFANVFTMQPDDLDMQMIYDVSHNVAKMEEHLVDGRPTQLCVHRKGATRAFPPHHPLIPIDYQLTGQPVLIGGSMGTCSYVLTGTERGMVEAYGTTCHGAGRALSRSKSRQKIPWTDVIENLKQKGISIRLASPKLIMEEAPESYKDVTDVVNTCDMAGISKKAVKLRPIAVIKG
;
A
#
# COMPACT_ATOMS: atom_id res chain seq x y z
N MET A 1 -47.00 33.78 9.08
CA MET A 1 -47.11 32.37 9.53
C MET A 1 -46.45 31.51 8.45
N SER A 2 -45.11 31.35 8.40
CA SER A 2 -44.13 30.63 9.27
C SER A 2 -43.96 29.16 8.84
N ARG A 3 -42.81 28.63 8.39
CA ARG A 3 -41.43 29.14 8.19
C ARG A 3 -40.74 28.25 7.14
N LEU A 4 -40.10 28.91 6.17
CA LEU A 4 -38.99 28.46 5.31
C LEU A 4 -37.87 29.49 5.53
N ALA A 5 -36.64 29.07 5.86
CA ALA A 5 -35.36 29.83 5.83
C ALA A 5 -34.25 28.87 6.32
N GLY A 6 -33.19 28.53 5.58
CA GLY A 6 -31.98 29.31 5.23
C GLY A 6 -30.77 28.63 5.93
N CYS A 7 -29.56 28.41 5.39
CA CYS A 7 -28.75 29.17 4.44
C CYS A 7 -27.68 28.32 3.72
N ASN A 8 -27.30 28.78 2.54
CA ASN A 8 -26.11 28.45 1.75
C ASN A 8 -24.84 29.20 2.23
N CYS A 9 -23.69 28.53 2.07
CA CYS A 9 -22.38 28.95 1.49
C CYS A 9 -21.72 30.34 1.81
N MET A 10 -20.44 30.32 2.23
CA MET A 10 -19.31 31.18 1.82
C MET A 10 -18.00 30.52 2.32
N LEU A 11 -16.93 30.31 1.53
CA LEU A 11 -16.12 31.31 0.85
C LEU A 11 -15.47 30.75 -0.44
N ALA A 12 -15.87 31.29 -1.59
CA ALA A 12 -15.06 31.45 -2.79
C ALA A 12 -15.66 32.59 -3.65
N THR A 13 -15.28 33.84 -3.41
CA THR A 13 -15.28 34.90 -4.45
C THR A 13 -14.40 36.09 -4.06
N PHE A 14 -13.26 36.24 -4.76
CA PHE A 14 -12.51 37.46 -5.12
C PHE A 14 -11.38 36.91 -6.01
N LEU A 15 -11.40 36.97 -7.35
CA LEU A 15 -11.42 38.10 -8.27
C LEU A 15 -11.73 37.57 -9.68
N GLN A 16 -12.63 38.21 -10.43
CA GLN A 16 -12.53 38.47 -11.88
C GLN A 16 -13.90 38.91 -12.41
N SER A 17 -13.99 40.13 -12.95
CA SER A 17 -14.55 40.39 -14.29
C SER A 17 -14.62 41.90 -14.58
N PHE A 18 -13.86 42.34 -15.57
CA PHE A 18 -14.25 43.44 -16.46
C PHE A 18 -13.56 43.26 -17.81
N HIS A 19 -14.37 43.04 -18.86
CA HIS A 19 -14.09 43.54 -20.20
C HIS A 19 -15.37 44.18 -20.77
N ILE A 20 -15.15 45.14 -21.65
CA ILE A 20 -15.99 46.27 -22.05
C ILE A 20 -16.79 45.94 -23.32
N ASP A 21 -18.02 46.47 -23.43
CA ASP A 21 -18.59 47.01 -24.69
C ASP A 21 -19.93 47.71 -24.40
N SER A 22 -20.44 48.67 -25.18
CA SER A 22 -19.93 49.97 -25.59
C SER A 22 -21.15 50.90 -25.87
N ARG A 23 -20.94 52.22 -25.83
CA ARG A 23 -21.77 53.32 -26.40
C ARG A 23 -23.14 53.65 -25.77
N ASN A 24 -23.25 54.82 -25.14
CA ASN A 24 -23.93 55.99 -25.76
C ASN A 24 -23.74 57.30 -24.95
N PRO A 25 -23.78 58.49 -25.59
CA PRO A 25 -23.15 59.71 -25.09
C PRO A 25 -24.14 60.69 -24.44
N ARG A 26 -23.57 61.63 -23.66
CA ARG A 26 -23.89 63.07 -23.52
C ARG A 26 -23.88 63.53 -22.06
N GLY A 27 -22.94 64.42 -21.75
CA GLY A 27 -23.34 65.72 -21.21
C GLY A 27 -22.94 66.07 -19.77
N CYS A 28 -21.76 66.68 -19.66
CA CYS A 28 -21.46 67.89 -18.87
C CYS A 28 -21.37 67.87 -17.32
N ARG A 29 -20.13 68.15 -16.88
CA ARG A 29 -19.69 69.11 -15.84
C ARG A 29 -19.92 68.68 -14.37
N ARG A 30 -18.97 68.81 -13.43
CA ARG A 30 -17.75 69.63 -13.31
C ARG A 30 -16.90 69.13 -12.10
N ASN A 31 -15.58 69.24 -12.22
CA ASN A 31 -14.56 69.55 -11.18
C ASN A 31 -14.37 68.57 -10.00
N ASP A 32 -13.18 68.29 -9.48
CA ASP A 32 -11.79 68.68 -9.77
C ASP A 32 -10.85 67.73 -8.98
N GLU A 33 -9.56 67.75 -9.34
CA GLU A 33 -8.39 67.18 -8.62
C GLU A 33 -8.09 65.67 -8.80
N ARG A 34 -7.33 65.30 -9.84
CA ARG A 34 -5.84 65.32 -10.01
C ARG A 34 -5.12 64.13 -9.33
N ASN A 35 -4.80 63.11 -10.14
CA ASN A 35 -3.43 62.76 -10.65
C ASN A 35 -2.64 61.86 -9.68
N ARG A 36 -2.11 60.68 -10.02
CA ARG A 36 -1.46 60.20 -11.25
C ARG A 36 -1.45 58.65 -11.31
N SER A 37 -1.37 58.17 -12.55
CA SER A 37 -1.22 56.80 -13.05
C SER A 37 0.15 56.14 -12.73
N PRO A 38 0.25 54.81 -12.91
CA PRO A 38 1.47 54.02 -12.69
C PRO A 38 2.31 53.87 -13.97
N GLN A 39 3.63 53.73 -13.81
CA GLN A 39 4.53 53.25 -14.84
C GLN A 39 5.37 52.08 -14.30
N SER A 40 5.54 51.10 -15.20
CA SER A 40 6.46 49.97 -15.21
C SER A 40 7.90 50.30 -14.79
N PHE A 41 8.68 49.30 -14.38
CA PHE A 41 9.96 48.91 -15.03
C PHE A 41 10.64 47.77 -14.25
N ASP A 42 11.01 46.72 -14.99
CA ASP A 42 12.15 45.85 -14.69
C ASP A 42 13.43 46.70 -14.60
N GLN A 43 14.37 46.35 -13.71
CA GLN A 43 15.81 46.31 -13.99
C GLN A 43 16.63 45.80 -12.80
N ASP A 44 17.50 44.82 -13.10
CA ASP A 44 18.66 44.39 -12.31
C ASP A 44 19.68 45.53 -12.14
N VAL A 45 20.24 45.72 -10.93
CA VAL A 45 21.60 46.31 -10.73
C VAL A 45 22.20 45.82 -9.39
N ASP A 46 23.39 45.20 -9.47
CA ASP A 46 24.32 44.92 -8.37
C ASP A 46 24.76 46.18 -7.61
N PHE A 47 24.96 46.13 -6.29
CA PHE A 47 26.00 46.95 -5.62
C PHE A 47 26.42 46.38 -4.25
N GLU A 48 27.73 46.25 -4.10
CA GLU A 48 28.44 46.00 -2.85
C GLU A 48 28.29 47.15 -1.84
N THR A 49 28.43 46.78 -0.55
CA THR A 49 28.87 47.58 0.63
C THR A 49 28.15 48.89 0.98
N GLU A 50 27.37 48.88 2.08
CA GLU A 50 27.65 49.61 3.34
C GLU A 50 26.47 49.55 4.34
N GLY A 51 26.78 49.23 5.62
CA GLY A 51 26.25 49.97 6.77
C GLY A 51 24.84 49.71 7.32
N SER A 52 24.69 48.64 8.12
CA SER A 52 23.94 48.63 9.40
C SER A 52 22.63 49.44 9.53
N SER A 53 21.48 48.88 9.13
CA SER A 53 20.17 49.19 9.77
C SER A 53 19.00 48.26 9.39
N GLN A 54 19.14 47.37 8.40
CA GLN A 54 18.05 46.46 7.99
C GLN A 54 17.92 45.15 8.81
N LEU A 55 18.86 44.83 9.70
CA LEU A 55 18.83 43.58 10.47
C LEU A 55 17.68 43.53 11.51
N GLY A 56 17.28 44.69 12.05
CA GLY A 56 16.25 44.77 13.10
C GLY A 56 14.82 44.54 12.61
N ARG A 57 14.50 44.88 11.35
CA ARG A 57 13.14 44.71 10.78
C ARG A 57 12.89 43.30 10.25
N ARG A 58 13.94 42.60 9.76
CA ARG A 58 13.82 41.23 9.22
C ARG A 58 13.70 40.18 10.33
N MET A 59 14.37 40.38 11.48
CA MET A 59 14.22 39.52 12.67
C MET A 59 12.84 39.63 13.35
N SER A 60 12.20 40.80 13.27
CA SER A 60 10.87 41.02 13.88
C SER A 60 9.75 40.23 13.19
N MET A 61 9.85 40.00 11.87
CA MET A 61 8.81 39.33 11.08
C MET A 61 8.90 37.79 11.20
N THR A 62 10.12 37.24 11.21
CA THR A 62 10.37 35.79 11.43
C THR A 62 9.99 35.35 12.85
N ASN A 63 10.20 36.21 13.85
CA ASN A 63 9.78 35.93 15.23
C ASN A 63 8.24 35.93 15.39
N TYR A 64 7.52 36.72 14.60
CA TYR A 64 6.05 36.77 14.64
C TYR A 64 5.45 35.47 14.10
N VAL A 65 5.88 35.03 12.91
CA VAL A 65 5.42 33.78 12.28
C VAL A 65 5.81 32.55 13.13
N GLY A 66 7.00 32.57 13.74
CA GLY A 66 7.41 31.51 14.66
C GLY A 66 6.53 31.41 15.92
N ASN A 67 6.10 32.54 16.47
CA ASN A 67 5.18 32.54 17.62
C ASN A 67 3.78 32.01 17.23
N ASP A 68 3.28 32.36 16.05
CA ASP A 68 2.00 31.87 15.53
C ASP A 68 2.00 30.33 15.35
N VAL A 69 3.10 29.76 14.82
CA VAL A 69 3.25 28.29 14.68
C VAL A 69 3.24 27.59 16.05
N LYS A 70 3.94 28.15 17.04
CA LYS A 70 3.94 27.61 18.41
C LYS A 70 2.55 27.64 19.04
N ASP A 71 1.77 28.68 18.77
CA ASP A 71 0.39 28.78 19.24
C ASP A 71 -0.54 27.77 18.56
N LEU A 72 -0.39 27.52 17.26
CA LEU A 72 -1.10 26.46 16.55
C LEU A 72 -0.77 25.06 17.10
N ILE A 73 0.49 24.80 17.48
CA ILE A 73 0.89 23.55 18.13
C ILE A 73 0.21 23.39 19.48
N ARG A 74 0.19 24.45 20.32
CA ARG A 74 -0.50 24.43 21.61
C ARG A 74 -2.01 24.24 21.48
N GLN A 75 -2.62 24.81 20.44
CA GLN A 75 -4.04 24.59 20.14
C GLN A 75 -4.28 23.13 19.76
N THR A 76 -3.44 22.55 18.90
CA THR A 76 -3.55 21.14 18.48
C THR A 76 -3.45 20.18 19.66
N LEU A 77 -2.50 20.40 20.57
CA LEU A 77 -2.36 19.61 21.81
C LEU A 77 -3.62 19.66 22.70
N LYS A 78 -4.32 20.79 22.73
CA LYS A 78 -5.58 20.92 23.49
C LYS A 78 -6.73 20.16 22.83
N VAL A 79 -6.86 20.24 21.50
CA VAL A 79 -7.99 19.65 20.76
C VAL A 79 -7.85 18.13 20.60
N ILE A 80 -6.63 17.60 20.47
CA ILE A 80 -6.44 16.16 20.19
C ILE A 80 -7.00 15.26 21.31
N ARG A 81 -7.03 15.75 22.56
CA ARG A 81 -7.63 15.07 23.71
C ARG A 81 -9.15 14.88 23.60
N SER A 82 -9.82 15.69 22.78
CA SER A 82 -11.26 15.66 22.56
C SER A 82 -11.67 15.05 21.22
N LEU A 83 -10.73 14.49 20.45
CA LEU A 83 -11.08 13.79 19.20
C LEU A 83 -11.59 12.38 19.52
N VAL A 84 -12.83 12.14 19.10
CA VAL A 84 -13.62 10.94 19.43
C VAL A 84 -14.07 10.20 18.16
N ASN A 85 -13.80 10.69 16.94
CA ASN A 85 -14.21 9.98 15.73
C ASN A 85 -13.14 10.00 14.65
N ASN A 86 -12.91 8.85 14.01
CA ASN A 86 -12.04 8.74 12.83
C ASN A 86 -12.64 9.45 11.59
N GLU A 87 -13.94 9.81 11.65
CA GLU A 87 -14.64 10.60 10.63
C GLU A 87 -14.62 12.13 10.88
N GLN A 88 -14.08 12.60 12.02
CA GLN A 88 -13.99 14.04 12.28
C GLN A 88 -12.84 14.66 11.49
N ASP A 89 -13.11 15.81 10.87
CA ASP A 89 -12.08 16.58 10.18
C ASP A 89 -10.89 16.88 11.12
N PRO A 90 -9.64 16.86 10.62
CA PRO A 90 -8.47 17.18 11.43
C PRO A 90 -8.63 18.56 12.07
N PRO A 91 -8.12 18.78 13.31
CA PRO A 91 -8.22 20.08 13.96
C PRO A 91 -7.77 21.21 13.03
N ALA A 92 -8.51 22.31 12.97
CA ALA A 92 -8.17 23.45 12.10
C ALA A 92 -6.74 23.98 12.34
N SER A 93 -6.23 23.84 13.56
CA SER A 93 -4.83 24.16 13.89
C SER A 93 -3.83 23.20 13.23
N LEU A 94 -4.14 21.89 13.16
CA LEU A 94 -3.32 20.89 12.48
C LEU A 94 -3.35 21.10 10.96
N LEU A 95 -4.52 21.39 10.38
CA LEU A 95 -4.64 21.73 8.95
C LEU A 95 -3.77 22.94 8.58
N LYS A 96 -3.80 24.01 9.39
CA LYS A 96 -2.94 25.19 9.18
C LYS A 96 -1.46 24.85 9.29
N LEU A 97 -1.07 24.01 10.26
CA LEU A 97 0.31 23.54 10.38
C LEU A 97 0.74 22.75 9.14
N ASN A 98 -0.13 21.87 8.62
CA ASN A 98 0.13 21.11 7.40
C ASN A 98 0.28 22.03 6.18
N MET A 99 -0.58 23.04 6.02
CA MET A 99 -0.47 24.05 4.95
C MET A 99 0.86 24.83 5.03
N ILE A 100 1.31 25.20 6.23
CA ILE A 100 2.63 25.84 6.42
C ILE A 100 3.75 24.87 6.01
N ALA A 101 3.60 23.59 6.35
CA ALA A 101 4.57 22.54 6.07
C ALA A 101 4.60 22.05 4.61
N GLU A 102 3.72 22.53 3.73
CA GLU A 102 3.76 22.23 2.29
C GLU A 102 5.04 22.74 1.60
N ARG A 103 5.68 23.76 2.17
CA ARG A 103 6.95 24.31 1.67
C ARG A 103 8.09 23.90 2.59
N GLU A 104 9.27 23.59 2.04
CA GLU A 104 10.44 23.12 2.82
C GLU A 104 10.82 24.02 4.01
N LYS A 105 10.82 25.35 3.83
CA LYS A 105 11.12 26.31 4.90
C LYS A 105 10.06 26.30 6.01
N GLY A 106 8.80 26.13 5.63
CA GLY A 106 7.70 26.05 6.59
C GLY A 106 7.70 24.71 7.33
N TRP A 107 8.05 23.62 6.65
CA TRP A 107 8.24 22.32 7.29
C TRP A 107 9.32 22.38 8.38
N LEU A 108 10.49 22.95 8.07
CA LEU A 108 11.56 23.16 9.05
C LEU A 108 11.08 23.96 10.26
N LEU A 109 10.42 25.09 10.00
CA LEU A 109 9.89 25.95 11.07
C LEU A 109 8.91 25.21 11.97
N VAL A 110 8.01 24.39 11.41
CA VAL A 110 7.03 23.63 12.20
C VAL A 110 7.72 22.54 13.02
N VAL A 111 8.65 21.79 12.44
CA VAL A 111 9.37 20.72 13.14
C VAL A 111 10.25 21.27 14.26
N GLU A 112 11.00 22.35 14.02
CA GLU A 112 11.76 23.04 15.06
C GLU A 112 10.84 23.57 16.16
N SER A 113 9.69 24.13 15.79
CA SER A 113 8.69 24.61 16.75
C SER A 113 8.07 23.48 17.57
N LEU A 114 7.84 22.30 16.98
CA LEU A 114 7.39 21.10 17.70
C LEU A 114 8.43 20.67 18.74
N ILE A 115 9.72 20.65 18.35
CA ILE A 115 10.81 20.31 19.25
C ILE A 115 10.89 21.27 20.43
N GLU A 116 10.71 22.57 20.18
CA GLU A 116 10.78 23.61 21.21
C GLU A 116 9.54 23.71 22.11
N THR A 117 8.35 23.40 21.59
CA THR A 117 7.08 23.81 22.21
C THR A 117 6.35 22.68 22.93
N VAL A 118 6.45 21.44 22.44
CA VAL A 118 5.73 20.32 23.06
C VAL A 118 6.32 20.02 24.44
N PRO A 119 5.53 20.13 25.53
CA PRO A 119 6.08 20.09 26.89
C PRO A 119 6.34 18.66 27.36
N ASP A 120 7.24 18.51 28.35
CA ASP A 120 7.77 17.20 28.79
C ASP A 120 6.72 16.31 29.49
N ASP A 121 5.72 16.94 30.10
CA ASP A 121 4.68 16.38 30.95
C ASP A 121 3.36 16.10 30.22
N ASP A 122 3.21 16.53 28.95
CA ASP A 122 2.02 16.22 28.16
C ASP A 122 2.02 14.75 27.70
N SER A 123 0.93 14.06 28.02
CA SER A 123 0.73 12.62 27.78
C SER A 123 0.57 12.26 26.30
N LEU A 124 0.04 13.18 25.49
CA LEU A 124 -0.19 13.01 24.06
C LEU A 124 0.85 13.76 23.21
N GLY A 125 1.73 14.54 23.82
CA GLY A 125 2.79 15.28 23.15
C GLY A 125 3.60 14.46 22.13
N PRO A 126 4.14 13.28 22.52
CA PRO A 126 4.84 12.40 21.58
C PRO A 126 3.97 11.91 20.42
N ALA A 127 2.70 11.58 20.69
CA ALA A 127 1.75 11.15 19.67
C ALA A 127 1.43 12.28 18.68
N VAL A 128 1.30 13.54 19.15
CA VAL A 128 1.09 14.72 18.29
C VAL A 128 2.28 14.97 17.36
N ILE A 129 3.52 14.86 17.86
CA ILE A 129 4.70 15.01 17.01
C ILE A 129 4.69 13.95 15.90
N THR A 130 4.38 12.71 16.25
CA THR A 130 4.35 11.58 15.30
C THR A 130 3.23 11.75 14.28
N LEU A 131 2.02 12.08 14.75
CA LEU A 131 0.84 12.35 13.91
C LEU A 131 1.09 13.51 12.94
N PHE A 132 1.67 14.62 13.40
CA PHE A 132 2.02 15.71 12.50
C PHE A 132 2.98 15.24 11.40
N LEU A 133 4.03 14.50 11.79
CA LEU A 133 4.98 13.97 10.83
C LEU A 133 4.32 12.92 9.90
N ASP A 134 3.24 12.24 10.30
CA ASP A 134 2.51 11.23 9.50
C ASP A 134 1.66 11.90 8.43
N GLU A 135 1.00 13.00 8.80
CA GLU A 135 0.05 13.72 7.95
C GLU A 135 0.70 14.81 7.07
N CYS A 136 1.94 15.23 7.37
CA CYS A 136 2.64 16.24 6.58
C CYS A 136 3.42 15.62 5.39
N PRO A 137 3.69 16.40 4.32
CA PRO A 137 4.57 15.96 3.25
C PRO A 137 5.95 15.52 3.76
N LEU A 138 6.49 14.43 3.22
CA LEU A 138 7.85 13.98 3.56
C LEU A 138 8.88 15.04 3.14
N PRO A 139 9.85 15.39 3.99
CA PRO A 139 10.87 16.39 3.67
C PRO A 139 11.86 15.87 2.62
N SER A 140 12.47 16.79 1.85
CA SER A 140 13.59 16.45 0.98
C SER A 140 14.84 16.09 1.80
N LYS A 141 15.81 15.39 1.18
CA LYS A 141 17.10 15.07 1.81
C LYS A 141 17.83 16.34 2.30
N ASP A 142 17.76 17.43 1.53
CA ASP A 142 18.37 18.70 1.88
C ASP A 142 17.65 19.37 3.07
N THR A 143 16.33 19.31 3.11
CA THR A 143 15.53 19.78 4.26
C THR A 143 15.91 19.03 5.53
N VAL A 144 16.02 17.71 5.47
CA VAL A 144 16.48 16.88 6.61
C VAL A 144 17.89 17.25 7.03
N HIS A 145 18.81 17.46 6.07
CA HIS A 145 20.17 17.88 6.37
C HIS A 145 20.20 19.24 7.08
N ARG A 146 19.44 20.23 6.59
CA ARG A 146 19.30 21.54 7.24
C ARG A 146 18.76 21.44 8.66
N LEU A 147 17.77 20.57 8.90
CA LEU A 147 17.27 20.27 10.25
C LEU A 147 18.38 19.72 11.13
N LEU A 148 19.12 18.70 10.68
CA LEU A 148 20.22 18.13 11.47
C LEU A 148 21.31 19.17 11.78
N CYS A 149 21.61 20.06 10.83
CA CYS A 149 22.52 21.18 11.05
C CYS A 149 21.97 22.21 12.06
N SER A 150 20.67 22.53 12.02
CA SER A 150 20.06 23.50 12.93
C SER A 150 19.94 22.97 14.37
N LEU A 151 19.74 21.66 14.53
CA LEU A 151 19.69 21.00 15.83
C LEU A 151 21.02 21.04 16.58
N ARG A 152 22.16 21.17 15.88
CA ARG A 152 23.52 21.24 16.47
C ARG A 152 23.75 20.15 17.52
N LEU A 153 23.47 18.90 17.12
CA LEU A 153 23.47 17.74 18.01
C LEU A 153 24.85 17.48 18.68
N ASP A 154 25.93 17.87 18.01
CA ASP A 154 27.31 17.88 18.53
C ASP A 154 27.45 18.74 19.80
N LEU A 155 26.93 19.97 19.76
CA LEU A 155 26.94 20.89 20.90
C LEU A 155 25.94 20.45 21.98
N ALA A 156 24.81 19.90 21.57
CA ALA A 156 23.79 19.38 22.48
C ALA A 156 24.29 18.17 23.28
N SER A 157 25.27 17.42 22.77
CA SER A 157 25.92 16.33 23.50
C SER A 157 26.91 16.80 24.57
N SER A 158 27.39 18.05 24.51
CA SER A 158 28.31 18.64 25.49
C SER A 158 27.56 19.17 26.72
N SER A 159 28.16 19.03 27.92
CA SER A 159 27.62 19.57 29.18
C SER A 159 27.57 21.10 29.24
N SER A 160 28.10 21.81 28.23
CA SER A 160 28.16 23.28 28.17
C SER A 160 26.86 23.94 27.69
N THR A 161 25.91 23.21 27.11
CA THR A 161 24.65 23.79 26.60
C THR A 161 23.44 23.41 27.46
N THR A 162 22.75 24.41 28.02
CA THR A 162 21.56 24.26 28.88
C THR A 162 20.27 24.13 28.07
N ARG A 163 20.16 23.07 27.23
CA ARG A 163 18.90 22.73 26.55
C ARG A 163 17.90 22.09 27.53
N LYS A 164 16.60 22.34 27.32
CA LYS A 164 15.53 21.78 28.17
C LYS A 164 15.38 20.28 27.93
N ARG A 165 14.95 19.54 28.96
CA ARG A 165 14.64 18.10 28.87
C ARG A 165 13.62 17.76 27.77
N SER A 166 12.56 18.58 27.65
CA SER A 166 11.54 18.43 26.59
C SER A 166 12.15 18.50 25.19
N TRP A 167 13.13 19.37 24.98
CA TRP A 167 13.82 19.52 23.71
C TRP A 167 14.54 18.23 23.31
N HIS A 168 15.27 17.62 24.25
CA HIS A 168 15.97 16.36 23.98
C HIS A 168 14.99 15.22 23.67
N ARG A 169 13.91 15.11 24.46
CA ARG A 169 12.84 14.13 24.24
C ARG A 169 12.23 14.29 22.83
N ASN A 170 11.79 15.49 22.49
CA ASN A 170 11.13 15.77 21.22
C ASN A 170 12.08 15.56 20.03
N THR A 171 13.36 15.91 20.19
CA THR A 171 14.38 15.64 19.18
C THR A 171 14.52 14.15 18.91
N CYS A 172 14.56 13.31 19.96
CA CYS A 172 14.63 11.86 19.77
C CYS A 172 13.38 11.32 19.07
N ILE A 173 12.18 11.83 19.41
CA ILE A 173 10.92 11.46 18.73
C ILE A 173 10.98 11.82 17.25
N VAL A 174 11.34 13.07 16.91
CA VAL A 174 11.46 13.52 15.52
C VAL A 174 12.48 12.68 14.74
N LEU A 175 13.66 12.43 15.32
CA LEU A 175 14.69 11.60 14.68
C LEU A 175 14.19 10.17 14.43
N GLY A 176 13.54 9.55 15.42
CA GLY A 176 12.97 8.20 15.29
C GLY A 176 11.84 8.13 14.25
N SER A 177 10.91 9.10 14.25
CA SER A 177 9.82 9.17 13.28
C SER A 177 10.32 9.42 11.85
N LEU A 178 11.38 10.22 11.67
CA LEU A 178 12.00 10.42 10.36
C LEU A 178 12.74 9.16 9.90
N ALA A 179 13.44 8.47 10.80
CA ALA A 179 14.16 7.24 10.48
C ALA A 179 13.24 6.12 9.98
N GLU A 180 12.03 6.04 10.53
CA GLU A 180 10.98 5.08 10.12
C GLU A 180 10.35 5.42 8.75
N LYS A 181 10.26 6.71 8.40
CA LYS A 181 9.53 7.17 7.21
C LYS A 181 10.38 7.32 5.96
N LEU A 182 11.65 7.66 6.13
CA LEU A 182 12.53 7.95 5.01
C LEU A 182 13.07 6.64 4.42
N ALA A 183 13.03 6.55 3.09
CA ALA A 183 13.54 5.38 2.36
C ALA A 183 15.00 5.06 2.74
N GLY A 184 15.36 3.77 2.71
CA GLY A 184 16.57 3.22 3.36
C GLY A 184 17.84 4.06 3.23
N SER A 185 18.20 4.54 2.02
CA SER A 185 19.41 5.36 1.83
C SER A 185 19.37 6.71 2.55
N SER A 186 18.20 7.34 2.67
CA SER A 186 18.00 8.59 3.40
C SER A 186 18.12 8.38 4.92
N SER A 187 17.53 7.30 5.45
CA SER A 187 17.63 6.92 6.87
C SER A 187 19.09 6.58 7.24
N VAL A 188 19.82 5.91 6.36
CA VAL A 188 21.27 5.65 6.51
C VAL A 188 22.08 6.96 6.53
N ALA A 189 21.78 7.91 5.65
CA ALA A 189 22.47 9.22 5.64
C ALA A 189 22.20 10.04 6.93
N MET A 190 21.00 9.93 7.49
CA MET A 190 20.65 10.57 8.76
C MET A 190 21.37 9.97 9.97
N CYS A 191 21.62 8.65 9.95
CA CYS A 191 22.36 7.92 10.97
C CYS A 191 23.88 8.17 10.87
N ASN A 192 24.28 9.42 10.65
CA ASN A 192 25.67 9.85 10.63
C ASN A 192 26.28 9.86 12.06
N PRO A 193 27.62 9.98 12.19
CA PRO A 193 28.30 9.93 13.49
C PRO A 193 27.77 10.95 14.50
N THR A 194 27.36 12.15 14.06
CA THR A 194 26.84 13.18 14.97
C THR A 194 25.50 12.78 15.57
N THR A 195 24.56 12.32 14.74
CA THR A 195 23.25 11.83 15.20
C THR A 195 23.39 10.61 16.11
N LEU A 196 24.23 9.65 15.71
CA LEU A 196 24.45 8.41 16.45
C LEU A 196 25.09 8.67 17.82
N ASN A 197 26.16 9.46 17.86
CA ASN A 197 26.82 9.84 19.11
C ASN A 197 25.88 10.60 20.05
N TYR A 198 25.02 11.46 19.49
CA TYR A 198 23.99 12.14 20.26
C TYR A 198 23.03 11.13 20.90
N LEU A 199 22.42 10.22 20.14
CA LEU A 199 21.48 9.22 20.67
C LEU A 199 22.15 8.30 21.70
N ILE A 200 23.35 7.80 21.40
CA ILE A 200 24.09 6.90 22.31
C ILE A 200 24.48 7.60 23.61
N SER A 201 24.92 8.87 23.56
CA SER A 201 25.24 9.62 24.77
C SER A 201 24.06 9.75 25.75
N ARG A 202 22.82 9.62 25.25
CA ARG A 202 21.59 9.69 26.08
C ARG A 202 21.24 8.38 26.74
N ILE A 203 21.77 7.27 26.25
CA ILE A 203 21.59 5.94 26.85
C ILE A 203 22.87 5.47 27.55
N LEU A 204 23.80 6.37 27.87
CA LEU A 204 24.99 6.10 28.66
C LEU A 204 24.86 6.67 30.08
N PRO A 205 25.59 6.12 31.08
CA PRO A 205 25.60 6.65 32.44
C PRO A 205 26.25 8.05 32.50
N PRO A 206 25.81 8.94 33.42
CA PRO A 206 24.74 8.74 34.40
C PRO A 206 23.35 8.91 33.76
N PHE A 207 22.46 7.92 33.95
CA PHE A 207 21.10 7.89 33.38
C PHE A 207 20.14 8.88 34.05
N THR A 208 20.43 10.17 33.96
CA THR A 208 19.79 11.25 34.72
C THR A 208 18.37 11.59 34.25
N GLN A 209 17.97 11.16 33.04
CA GLN A 209 16.70 11.55 32.42
C GLN A 209 15.99 10.35 31.76
N ALA A 210 15.35 9.49 32.56
CA ALA A 210 14.72 8.24 32.08
C ALA A 210 13.78 8.42 30.87
N ARG A 211 13.03 9.54 30.79
CA ARG A 211 12.17 9.81 29.63
C ARG A 211 12.97 10.06 28.34
N VAL A 212 14.07 10.79 28.41
CA VAL A 212 14.95 11.03 27.25
C VAL A 212 15.66 9.74 26.86
N VAL A 213 16.10 8.94 27.84
CA VAL A 213 16.66 7.60 27.61
C VAL A 213 15.68 6.73 26.83
N LEU A 214 14.40 6.71 27.22
CA LEU A 214 13.36 5.95 26.52
C LEU A 214 13.25 6.33 25.04
N PHE A 215 13.06 7.61 24.73
CA PHE A 215 12.88 8.03 23.34
C PHE A 215 14.17 7.96 22.51
N ALA A 216 15.35 8.09 23.13
CA ALA A 216 16.62 7.85 22.45
C ALA A 216 16.77 6.37 22.07
N LEU A 217 16.40 5.46 22.98
CA LEU A 217 16.37 4.02 22.70
C LEU A 217 15.39 3.70 21.56
N LEU A 218 14.16 4.22 21.63
CA LEU A 218 13.16 4.02 20.56
C LEU A 218 13.65 4.57 19.21
N ALA A 219 14.33 5.72 19.19
CA ALA A 219 14.92 6.25 17.97
C ALA A 219 15.99 5.31 17.39
N LEU A 220 16.87 4.75 18.23
CA LEU A 220 17.86 3.76 17.80
C LEU A 220 17.19 2.50 17.23
N GLU A 221 16.10 2.02 17.84
CA GLU A 221 15.32 0.90 17.30
C GLU A 221 14.76 1.22 15.90
N LYS A 222 14.22 2.43 15.68
CA LYS A 222 13.71 2.85 14.37
C LYS A 222 14.82 2.99 13.33
N PHE A 223 15.98 3.54 13.69
CA PHE A 223 17.13 3.57 12.78
C PHE A 223 17.60 2.17 12.39
N ALA A 224 17.56 1.21 13.32
CA ALA A 224 17.97 -0.18 13.12
C ALA A 224 17.02 -1.00 12.22
N GLN A 225 15.96 -0.40 11.66
CA GLN A 225 15.13 -1.06 10.64
C GLN A 225 15.91 -1.32 9.33
N THR A 226 17.01 -0.59 9.08
CA THR A 226 17.96 -0.89 7.99
C THR A 226 19.12 -1.71 8.54
N SER A 227 19.59 -2.70 7.76
CA SER A 227 20.66 -3.61 8.18
C SER A 227 21.99 -2.87 8.41
N GLU A 228 22.25 -1.82 7.64
CA GLU A 228 23.43 -0.97 7.73
C GLU A 228 23.45 -0.18 9.05
N ASN A 229 22.35 0.50 9.38
CA ASN A 229 22.25 1.23 10.65
C ASN A 229 22.24 0.27 11.84
N GLN A 230 21.56 -0.87 11.75
CA GLN A 230 21.56 -1.88 12.81
C GLN A 230 22.98 -2.34 13.11
N PHE A 231 23.78 -2.65 12.07
CA PHE A 231 25.17 -3.04 12.23
C PHE A 231 26.00 -1.93 12.88
N LEU A 232 25.87 -0.69 12.41
CA LEU A 232 26.59 0.47 12.94
C LEU A 232 26.25 0.71 14.41
N ILE A 233 24.96 0.74 14.75
CA ILE A 233 24.47 0.95 16.12
C ILE A 233 24.97 -0.18 17.03
N SER A 234 24.79 -1.45 16.65
CA SER A 234 25.25 -2.59 17.45
C SER A 234 26.73 -2.50 17.75
N ARG A 235 27.56 -2.21 16.73
CA ARG A 235 29.01 -2.04 16.91
C ARG A 235 29.33 -0.93 17.91
N THR A 236 28.69 0.23 17.82
CA THR A 236 28.95 1.34 18.75
C THR A 236 28.47 1.04 20.18
N LEU A 237 27.38 0.28 20.34
CA LEU A 237 26.94 -0.19 21.66
C LEU A 237 27.96 -1.17 22.29
N GLU A 238 28.61 -2.00 21.48
CA GLU A 238 29.66 -2.95 21.91
C GLU A 238 30.98 -2.27 22.27
N GLU A 239 31.30 -1.11 21.68
CA GLU A 239 32.50 -0.33 21.99
C GLU A 239 32.48 0.30 23.41
N SER A 240 31.31 0.32 24.07
CA SER A 240 31.15 0.83 25.43
C SER A 240 31.72 -0.15 26.47
N ALA A 241 32.43 0.37 27.49
CA ALA A 241 33.03 -0.44 28.56
C ALA A 241 32.04 -1.39 29.27
N THR A 242 30.77 -1.03 29.32
CA THR A 242 29.67 -1.92 29.69
C THR A 242 28.50 -1.63 28.77
N HIS A 243 27.96 -2.67 28.12
CA HIS A 243 26.88 -2.53 27.14
C HIS A 243 25.69 -1.78 27.77
N PRO A 244 25.32 -0.58 27.28
CA PRO A 244 24.37 0.29 27.95
C PRO A 244 22.99 -0.34 28.12
N LEU A 245 22.51 -1.08 27.11
CA LEU A 245 21.20 -1.73 27.19
C LEU A 245 21.15 -2.81 28.28
N LYS A 246 22.27 -3.46 28.62
CA LYS A 246 22.33 -4.46 29.71
C LYS A 246 22.21 -3.80 31.08
N GLN A 247 22.59 -2.54 31.22
CA GLN A 247 22.36 -1.78 32.45
C GLN A 247 20.92 -1.29 32.54
N LEU A 248 20.33 -0.93 31.40
CA LEU A 248 18.95 -0.44 31.32
C LEU A 248 17.93 -1.56 31.50
N GLU A 249 18.20 -2.78 31.04
CA GLU A 249 17.27 -3.92 31.19
C GLU A 249 16.95 -4.23 32.66
N GLU A 250 17.90 -4.01 33.57
CA GLU A 250 17.71 -4.16 35.03
C GLU A 250 16.57 -3.29 35.57
N TRP A 251 16.27 -2.18 34.90
CA TRP A 251 15.17 -1.29 35.30
C TRP A 251 13.79 -1.89 35.06
N ARG A 252 13.67 -3.02 34.35
CA ARG A 252 12.39 -3.72 34.15
C ARG A 252 11.76 -4.16 35.48
N HIS A 253 12.59 -4.37 36.50
CA HIS A 253 12.18 -4.75 37.86
C HIS A 253 11.88 -3.53 38.76
N CYS A 254 12.03 -2.30 38.26
CA CYS A 254 11.79 -1.10 39.06
C CYS A 254 10.29 -0.88 39.30
N THR A 255 9.82 -1.11 40.52
CA THR A 255 8.41 -0.90 40.92
C THR A 255 8.11 0.53 41.39
N SER A 256 9.13 1.26 41.86
CA SER A 256 8.98 2.61 42.41
C SER A 256 8.95 3.73 41.36
N ASN A 257 9.31 3.43 40.10
CA ASN A 257 9.34 4.42 39.03
C ASN A 257 8.86 3.82 37.71
N ALA A 258 7.62 4.14 37.33
CA ALA A 258 7.01 3.66 36.09
C ALA A 258 7.84 4.00 34.84
N MET A 259 8.46 5.19 34.77
CA MET A 259 9.28 5.58 33.62
C MET A 259 10.53 4.72 33.47
N LYS A 260 11.21 4.38 34.58
CA LYS A 260 12.36 3.46 34.54
C LYS A 260 11.93 2.06 34.08
N ARG A 261 10.77 1.60 34.54
CA ARG A 261 10.20 0.32 34.09
C ARG A 261 9.96 0.30 32.58
N GLN A 262 9.40 1.37 32.00
CA GLN A 262 9.22 1.48 30.54
C GLN A 262 10.55 1.39 29.79
N VAL A 263 11.60 2.05 30.28
CA VAL A 263 12.95 1.95 29.70
C VAL A 263 13.48 0.53 29.77
N GLY A 264 13.37 -0.13 30.93
CA GLY A 264 13.83 -1.50 31.09
C GLY A 264 13.06 -2.50 30.23
N PHE A 265 11.75 -2.32 30.07
CA PHE A 265 10.92 -3.08 29.14
C PHE A 265 11.43 -2.95 27.70
N CYS A 266 11.63 -1.72 27.21
CA CYS A 266 12.11 -1.49 25.84
C CYS A 266 13.55 -2.00 25.65
N ALA A 267 14.44 -1.81 26.64
CA ALA A 267 15.82 -2.29 26.57
C ALA A 267 15.89 -3.82 26.51
N THR A 268 15.08 -4.50 27.31
CA THR A 268 14.94 -5.96 27.29
C THR A 268 14.45 -6.43 25.91
N TRP A 269 13.39 -5.80 25.41
CA TRP A 269 12.81 -6.14 24.10
C TRP A 269 13.82 -5.91 22.96
N ALA A 270 14.56 -4.80 22.99
CA ALA A 270 15.56 -4.46 21.99
C ALA A 270 16.74 -5.44 21.98
N LEU A 271 17.20 -5.90 23.15
CA LEU A 271 18.25 -6.93 23.26
C LEU A 271 17.78 -8.31 22.78
N ASP A 272 16.51 -8.64 22.97
CA ASP A 272 15.93 -9.91 22.52
C ASP A 272 15.64 -9.93 21.00
N ASN A 273 15.32 -8.77 20.40
CA ASN A 273 14.82 -8.70 19.02
C ASN A 273 15.74 -8.01 18.01
N ILE A 274 16.50 -6.99 18.40
CA ILE A 274 17.24 -6.10 17.47
C ILE A 274 18.75 -6.14 17.72
N PHE A 275 19.19 -5.78 18.92
CA PHE A 275 20.61 -5.60 19.28
C PHE A 275 21.13 -6.84 20.01
N ILE A 276 21.19 -7.97 19.30
CA ILE A 276 21.54 -9.26 19.88
C ILE A 276 23.00 -9.26 20.34
N THR A 277 23.23 -9.46 21.64
CA THR A 277 24.59 -9.64 22.17
C THR A 277 24.94 -11.13 22.24
N PRO A 278 26.09 -11.56 21.69
CA PRO A 278 26.58 -12.93 21.88
C PRO A 278 26.69 -13.27 23.37
N ASN A 279 26.23 -14.47 23.77
CA ASN A 279 26.26 -15.01 25.14
C ASN A 279 25.33 -14.34 26.17
N ARG A 280 24.42 -13.44 25.77
CA ARG A 280 23.33 -13.00 26.67
C ARG A 280 22.20 -14.05 26.64
N ILE A 281 21.75 -14.48 27.81
CA ILE A 281 20.56 -15.33 27.97
C ILE A 281 19.32 -14.48 27.66
N TYR A 282 18.40 -14.98 26.84
CA TYR A 282 17.21 -14.21 26.46
C TYR A 282 16.25 -14.07 27.63
N ALA A 283 15.46 -13.00 27.66
CA ALA A 283 14.56 -12.75 28.78
C ALA A 283 13.47 -13.83 28.91
N TYR A 284 12.96 -14.35 27.79
CA TYR A 284 11.96 -15.41 27.79
C TYR A 284 12.49 -16.74 28.37
N GLU A 285 13.81 -16.96 28.40
CA GLU A 285 14.42 -18.19 28.94
C GLU A 285 14.55 -18.16 30.48
N THR A 286 14.51 -16.97 31.08
CA THR A 286 14.72 -16.77 32.53
C THR A 286 13.46 -16.32 33.27
N THR A 287 12.40 -15.99 32.53
CA THR A 287 11.16 -15.46 33.11
C THR A 287 10.33 -16.59 33.72
N ASN A 288 9.97 -16.45 35.00
CA ASN A 288 9.13 -17.43 35.67
C ASN A 288 7.65 -17.22 35.31
N VAL A 289 7.10 -18.15 34.52
CA VAL A 289 5.69 -18.16 34.08
C VAL A 289 4.89 -19.31 34.69
N SER A 290 5.42 -20.00 35.71
CA SER A 290 4.80 -21.20 36.30
C SER A 290 3.37 -20.98 36.80
N ASN A 291 3.11 -19.83 37.42
CA ASN A 291 1.79 -19.46 37.96
C ASN A 291 0.89 -18.70 36.96
N ILE A 292 1.35 -18.49 35.73
CA ILE A 292 0.64 -17.75 34.69
C ILE A 292 -0.05 -18.74 33.76
N ASN A 293 -1.36 -18.67 33.74
CA ASN A 293 -2.27 -19.55 33.00
C ASN A 293 -3.16 -18.76 32.02
N ALA A 294 -3.20 -17.44 32.11
CA ALA A 294 -3.72 -16.59 31.05
C ALA A 294 -2.73 -15.45 30.79
N MET A 295 -2.52 -15.10 29.53
CA MET A 295 -1.61 -14.02 29.12
C MET A 295 -2.10 -13.35 27.84
N LEU A 296 -1.45 -12.26 27.43
CA LEU A 296 -1.68 -11.66 26.13
C LEU A 296 -1.23 -12.62 25.02
N ASN A 297 -2.10 -12.85 24.05
CA ASN A 297 -1.87 -13.84 23.01
C ASN A 297 -1.01 -13.26 21.89
N HIS A 298 0.25 -13.69 21.82
CA HIS A 298 1.18 -13.26 20.78
C HIS A 298 0.88 -13.84 19.39
N GLU A 299 -0.10 -14.74 19.27
CA GLU A 299 -0.63 -15.24 17.99
C GLU A 299 -1.90 -14.53 17.55
N ASP A 300 -2.52 -13.77 18.46
CA ASP A 300 -3.77 -13.05 18.25
C ASP A 300 -3.60 -11.57 18.65
N VAL A 301 -2.68 -10.93 17.92
CA VAL A 301 -2.16 -9.58 18.16
C VAL A 301 -1.83 -8.89 16.83
N SER A 302 -1.92 -7.56 16.80
CA SER A 302 -1.43 -6.73 15.68
C SER A 302 0.11 -6.77 15.58
N GLU A 303 0.64 -6.61 14.36
CA GLU A 303 2.03 -6.95 14.00
C GLU A 303 3.11 -6.24 14.84
N TYR A 304 2.86 -5.03 15.33
CA TYR A 304 3.88 -4.15 15.92
C TYR A 304 3.74 -3.97 17.44
N LEU A 305 2.82 -4.67 18.08
CA LEU A 305 2.67 -4.62 19.53
C LEU A 305 3.82 -5.37 20.23
N LYS A 306 4.52 -4.71 21.14
CA LYS A 306 5.56 -5.33 21.97
C LYS A 306 4.91 -6.01 23.16
N ILE A 307 5.11 -7.32 23.31
CA ILE A 307 4.67 -8.09 24.48
C ILE A 307 5.91 -8.48 25.31
N GLY A 308 5.82 -8.34 26.63
CA GLY A 308 6.86 -8.71 27.57
C GLY A 308 7.06 -10.22 27.67
N PRO A 309 8.21 -10.69 28.21
CA PRO A 309 8.53 -12.12 28.27
C PRO A 309 7.61 -12.95 29.17
N ASP A 310 6.89 -12.32 30.11
CA ASP A 310 5.87 -12.96 30.95
C ASP A 310 4.47 -12.96 30.31
N GLY A 311 4.32 -12.34 29.14
CA GLY A 311 3.04 -12.22 28.44
C GLY A 311 2.01 -11.29 29.12
N LEU A 312 2.39 -10.56 30.18
CA LEU A 312 1.47 -9.74 30.97
C LEU A 312 1.62 -8.24 30.74
N GLU A 313 2.64 -7.79 30.02
CA GLU A 313 2.90 -6.37 29.78
C GLU A 313 2.97 -6.09 28.27
N ALA A 314 2.29 -5.05 27.80
CA ALA A 314 2.28 -4.68 26.38
C ALA A 314 2.55 -3.19 26.17
N ARG A 315 3.22 -2.87 25.06
CA ARG A 315 3.55 -1.52 24.63
C ARG A 315 3.43 -1.34 23.13
N CYS A 316 2.89 -0.21 22.68
CA CYS A 316 2.90 0.22 21.29
C CYS A 316 3.84 1.41 21.09
N ASP A 317 4.69 1.38 20.06
CA ASP A 317 5.61 2.48 19.68
C ASP A 317 5.48 2.86 18.19
N VAL A 318 4.44 2.37 17.51
CA VAL A 318 4.08 2.76 16.13
C VAL A 318 2.85 3.66 16.14
N SER A 319 2.54 4.32 15.03
CA SER A 319 1.39 5.22 14.93
C SER A 319 0.04 4.51 14.74
N SER A 320 0.04 3.26 14.31
CA SER A 320 -1.17 2.44 14.19
C SER A 320 -1.78 2.07 15.55
N PHE A 321 -3.08 1.77 15.56
CA PHE A 321 -3.80 1.42 16.77
C PHE A 321 -3.78 -0.09 16.99
N GLU A 322 -2.73 -0.57 17.65
CA GLU A 322 -2.43 -2.00 17.77
C GLU A 322 -3.31 -2.68 18.82
N SER A 323 -3.83 -3.87 18.51
CA SER A 323 -4.78 -4.61 19.35
C SER A 323 -4.27 -5.99 19.75
N VAL A 324 -4.75 -6.53 20.87
CA VAL A 324 -4.44 -7.88 21.35
C VAL A 324 -5.59 -8.49 22.14
N ARG A 325 -5.79 -9.81 22.02
CA ARG A 325 -6.66 -10.62 22.90
C ARG A 325 -5.81 -11.47 23.85
N CYS A 326 -6.37 -11.89 24.98
CA CYS A 326 -5.71 -12.86 25.85
C CYS A 326 -5.83 -14.30 25.29
N THR A 327 -5.08 -15.23 25.87
CA THR A 327 -5.02 -16.63 25.43
C THR A 327 -6.23 -17.46 25.82
N PHE A 328 -7.08 -16.97 26.72
CA PHE A 328 -8.20 -17.72 27.28
C PHE A 328 -9.55 -17.07 26.99
N ALA A 329 -10.48 -17.84 26.43
CA ALA A 329 -11.84 -17.40 26.13
C ALA A 329 -12.81 -17.94 27.16
N VAL A 330 -13.69 -17.09 27.69
CA VAL A 330 -14.75 -17.48 28.62
C VAL A 330 -16.09 -17.58 27.88
N GLN A 331 -16.87 -18.62 28.17
CA GLN A 331 -18.16 -18.86 27.51
C GLN A 331 -19.36 -18.53 28.40
N ASP A 332 -19.26 -18.76 29.71
CA ASP A 332 -20.30 -18.51 30.69
C ASP A 332 -19.71 -18.18 32.07
N GLY A 333 -20.51 -17.61 32.99
CA GLY A 333 -20.11 -17.23 34.34
C GLY A 333 -19.76 -15.74 34.54
N VAL A 334 -19.18 -15.44 35.70
CA VAL A 334 -18.77 -14.08 36.09
C VAL A 334 -17.25 -14.04 36.19
N TRP A 335 -16.60 -13.16 35.43
CA TRP A 335 -15.14 -13.13 35.27
C TRP A 335 -14.57 -11.73 35.49
N PHE A 336 -13.39 -11.67 36.09
CA PHE A 336 -12.72 -10.42 36.40
C PHE A 336 -11.23 -10.44 36.08
N TYR A 337 -10.70 -9.30 35.62
CA TYR A 337 -9.26 -9.05 35.50
C TYR A 337 -8.95 -7.57 35.76
N GLU A 338 -7.69 -7.26 36.05
CA GLU A 338 -7.18 -5.90 36.23
C GLU A 338 -6.12 -5.53 35.20
N ALA A 339 -6.06 -4.26 34.81
CA ALA A 339 -4.98 -3.69 34.03
C ALA A 339 -4.39 -2.47 34.75
N THR A 340 -3.10 -2.49 35.05
CA THR A 340 -2.35 -1.36 35.60
C THR A 340 -1.79 -0.50 34.48
N VAL A 341 -2.16 0.78 34.49
CA VAL A 341 -1.78 1.78 33.48
C VAL A 341 -0.36 2.28 33.78
N PHE A 342 0.57 2.22 32.82
CA PHE A 342 1.91 2.81 32.97
C PHE A 342 2.08 4.12 32.20
N THR A 343 1.20 4.39 31.24
CA THR A 343 1.17 5.63 30.47
C THR A 343 -0.26 6.18 30.39
N PRO A 344 -0.47 7.50 30.55
CA PRO A 344 -1.82 8.06 30.67
C PRO A 344 -2.48 8.46 29.34
N GLY A 345 -1.96 8.01 28.19
CA GLY A 345 -2.51 8.32 26.88
C GLY A 345 -3.65 7.38 26.46
N VAL A 346 -3.99 7.40 25.18
CA VAL A 346 -5.17 6.71 24.63
C VAL A 346 -4.93 5.20 24.53
N MET A 347 -5.72 4.45 25.30
CA MET A 347 -5.83 2.99 25.23
C MET A 347 -7.30 2.62 25.39
N GLN A 348 -7.70 1.50 24.81
CA GLN A 348 -9.03 0.91 24.97
C GLN A 348 -8.85 -0.46 25.62
N ILE A 349 -9.32 -0.64 26.85
CA ILE A 349 -9.15 -1.88 27.64
C ILE A 349 -10.53 -2.48 27.89
N GLY A 350 -10.75 -3.75 27.53
CA GLY A 350 -12.03 -4.42 27.78
C GLY A 350 -12.13 -5.82 27.21
N PHE A 351 -13.21 -6.11 26.49
CA PHE A 351 -13.55 -7.45 26.03
C PHE A 351 -13.79 -7.50 24.53
N ALA A 352 -13.44 -8.63 23.91
CA ALA A 352 -13.69 -8.88 22.50
C ALA A 352 -14.02 -10.36 22.25
N THR A 353 -14.76 -10.64 21.18
CA THR A 353 -14.90 -12.01 20.65
C THR A 353 -13.91 -12.24 19.51
N LYS A 354 -13.81 -13.49 18.99
CA LYS A 354 -13.01 -13.79 17.78
C LYS A 354 -13.52 -13.09 16.51
N ARG A 355 -14.76 -12.59 16.50
CA ARG A 355 -15.34 -11.89 15.35
C ARG A 355 -14.87 -10.44 15.23
N SER A 356 -14.38 -9.86 16.33
CA SER A 356 -13.73 -8.54 16.29
C SER A 356 -12.46 -8.61 15.44
N ARG A 357 -12.30 -7.67 14.50
CA ARG A 357 -11.18 -7.63 13.57
C ARG A 357 -10.25 -6.49 13.95
N PHE A 358 -8.95 -6.78 14.06
CA PHE A 358 -7.93 -5.76 14.31
C PHE A 358 -7.65 -4.97 13.02
N LEU A 359 -8.40 -3.89 12.77
CA LEU A 359 -8.18 -2.97 11.65
C LEU A 359 -7.28 -1.80 12.09
N ASN A 360 -6.10 -2.13 12.61
CA ASN A 360 -5.13 -1.23 13.24
C ASN A 360 -4.69 -0.04 12.37
N HIS A 361 -4.53 -0.23 11.06
CA HIS A 361 -4.17 0.85 10.11
C HIS A 361 -5.34 1.78 9.75
N GLU A 362 -6.57 1.37 10.05
CA GLU A 362 -7.78 2.19 9.87
C GLU A 362 -8.17 2.92 11.16
N GLY A 363 -7.35 2.79 12.21
CA GLY A 363 -7.57 3.42 13.51
C GLY A 363 -8.67 2.78 14.34
N TYR A 364 -9.10 1.56 13.98
CA TYR A 364 -10.12 0.80 14.71
C TYR A 364 -9.46 -0.18 15.69
N GLY A 365 -9.86 -0.09 16.95
CA GLY A 365 -9.44 -0.95 18.05
C GLY A 365 -10.60 -1.65 18.76
N ILE A 366 -10.34 -2.17 19.96
CA ILE A 366 -11.34 -2.84 20.78
C ILE A 366 -12.42 -1.83 21.20
N GLY A 367 -13.67 -2.13 20.89
CA GLY A 367 -14.82 -1.24 21.15
C GLY A 367 -15.32 -0.53 19.89
N ASP A 368 -14.59 -0.60 18.78
CA ASP A 368 -15.00 0.07 17.54
C ASP A 368 -15.81 -0.83 16.59
N ASP A 369 -16.15 -2.05 17.03
CA ASP A 369 -17.05 -2.97 16.32
C ASP A 369 -18.13 -3.55 17.26
N GLU A 370 -19.14 -4.20 16.67
CA GLU A 370 -20.24 -4.84 17.40
C GLU A 370 -19.79 -6.04 18.26
N SER A 371 -18.57 -6.53 18.03
CA SER A 371 -18.01 -7.74 18.61
C SER A 371 -17.00 -7.44 19.73
N SER A 372 -16.95 -6.21 20.21
CA SER A 372 -16.05 -5.75 21.26
C SER A 372 -16.61 -4.58 22.07
N VAL A 373 -16.09 -4.40 23.28
CA VAL A 373 -16.40 -3.29 24.18
C VAL A 373 -15.14 -2.91 24.95
N ALA A 374 -14.87 -1.62 25.11
CA ALA A 374 -13.70 -1.18 25.84
C ALA A 374 -13.92 0.12 26.59
N TYR A 375 -13.05 0.36 27.55
CA TYR A 375 -12.98 1.59 28.29
C TYR A 375 -11.66 2.31 28.04
N ASP A 376 -11.77 3.61 27.78
CA ASP A 376 -10.68 4.55 27.57
C ASP A 376 -10.68 5.60 28.69
N GLY A 377 -9.77 5.44 29.65
CA GLY A 377 -9.66 6.35 30.80
C GLY A 377 -8.89 7.64 30.50
N CYS A 378 -8.28 7.78 29.33
CA CYS A 378 -7.69 9.05 28.89
C CYS A 378 -8.79 10.02 28.44
N ARG A 379 -9.69 9.52 27.59
CA ARG A 379 -10.83 10.30 27.07
C ARG A 379 -12.08 10.20 27.93
N GLN A 380 -12.10 9.29 28.90
CA GLN A 380 -13.21 9.01 29.82
C GLN A 380 -14.44 8.48 29.06
N LEU A 381 -14.19 7.56 28.13
CA LEU A 381 -15.17 7.05 27.18
C LEU A 381 -15.28 5.52 27.27
N LEU A 382 -16.51 5.02 27.26
CA LEU A 382 -16.81 3.62 27.00
C LEU A 382 -17.16 3.48 25.53
N TRP A 383 -16.56 2.51 24.85
CA TRP A 383 -16.65 2.27 23.41
C TRP A 383 -17.36 0.96 23.10
N HIS A 384 -18.31 0.99 22.16
CA HIS A 384 -18.93 -0.19 21.57
C HIS A 384 -19.50 0.17 20.19
N ASN A 385 -19.27 -0.67 19.17
CA ASN A 385 -19.82 -0.48 17.82
C ASN A 385 -19.55 0.94 17.26
N ALA A 386 -18.31 1.41 17.44
CA ALA A 386 -17.85 2.77 17.07
C ALA A 386 -18.64 3.93 17.71
N ASN A 387 -19.48 3.64 18.70
CA ASN A 387 -20.18 4.63 19.51
C ASN A 387 -19.49 4.76 20.87
N SER A 388 -19.57 5.95 21.47
CA SER A 388 -18.99 6.18 22.80
C SER A 388 -19.93 6.89 23.76
N SER A 389 -19.80 6.56 25.05
CA SER A 389 -20.49 7.22 26.16
C SER A 389 -19.50 7.76 27.19
N ARG A 390 -19.70 9.00 27.62
CA ARG A 390 -18.80 9.71 28.54
C ARG A 390 -19.07 9.37 30.01
N HIS A 391 -17.99 9.27 30.79
CA HIS A 391 -18.02 9.12 32.24
C HIS A 391 -17.29 10.28 32.92
N GLU A 392 -17.76 10.72 34.08
CA GLU A 392 -17.17 11.84 34.82
C GLU A 392 -16.24 11.35 35.93
N HIS A 393 -14.93 11.49 35.70
CA HIS A 393 -13.86 11.37 36.69
C HIS A 393 -12.57 11.98 36.11
N GLU A 394 -11.51 12.08 36.90
CA GLU A 394 -10.20 12.53 36.41
C GLU A 394 -9.60 11.53 35.40
N PRO A 395 -8.90 11.97 34.33
CA PRO A 395 -8.19 11.07 33.44
C PRO A 395 -7.23 10.16 34.20
N TRP A 396 -7.06 8.93 33.72
CA TRP A 396 -6.16 7.98 34.38
C TRP A 396 -4.71 8.49 34.44
N SER A 397 -3.98 8.06 35.46
CA SER A 397 -2.59 8.39 35.69
C SER A 397 -1.74 7.12 35.76
N PRO A 398 -0.41 7.20 35.51
CA PRO A 398 0.48 6.07 35.71
C PRO A 398 0.35 5.49 37.13
N GLY A 399 0.06 4.20 37.24
CA GLY A 399 -0.19 3.49 38.49
C GLY A 399 -1.67 3.23 38.79
N ASP A 400 -2.59 3.85 38.05
CA ASP A 400 -4.02 3.56 38.15
C ASP A 400 -4.34 2.15 37.65
N VAL A 401 -5.38 1.55 38.23
CA VAL A 401 -5.82 0.19 37.91
C VAL A 401 -7.24 0.22 37.36
N VAL A 402 -7.39 -0.36 36.17
CA VAL A 402 -8.68 -0.57 35.50
C VAL A 402 -9.15 -1.99 35.80
N GLY A 403 -10.25 -2.14 36.53
CA GLY A 403 -10.91 -3.42 36.76
C GLY A 403 -11.97 -3.68 35.69
N CYS A 404 -12.00 -4.88 35.13
CA CYS A 404 -12.94 -5.26 34.07
C CYS A 404 -13.74 -6.49 34.51
N LEU A 405 -15.04 -6.31 34.77
CA LEU A 405 -15.96 -7.35 35.19
C LEU A 405 -16.90 -7.73 34.04
N LEU A 406 -16.92 -9.00 33.69
CA LEU A 406 -17.82 -9.58 32.70
C LEU A 406 -18.80 -10.51 33.40
N ASN A 407 -20.10 -10.23 33.30
CA ASN A 407 -21.16 -11.07 33.85
C ASN A 407 -22.02 -11.60 32.71
N ILE A 408 -21.70 -12.80 32.24
CA ILE A 408 -22.39 -13.42 31.09
C ILE A 408 -23.85 -13.78 31.43
N PRO A 409 -24.16 -14.37 32.61
CA PRO A 409 -25.55 -14.69 32.96
C PRO A 409 -26.50 -13.49 32.96
N LEU A 410 -26.02 -12.32 33.39
CA LEU A 410 -26.81 -11.08 33.37
C LEU A 410 -26.64 -10.26 32.09
N GLY A 411 -25.75 -10.69 31.18
CA GLY A 411 -25.46 -9.98 29.93
C GLY A 411 -24.81 -8.61 30.13
N THR A 412 -24.00 -8.44 31.18
CA THR A 412 -23.44 -7.13 31.56
C THR A 412 -21.92 -7.08 31.57
N VAL A 413 -21.36 -5.92 31.26
CA VAL A 413 -19.94 -5.58 31.43
C VAL A 413 -19.83 -4.35 32.32
N MET A 414 -19.00 -4.40 33.37
CA MET A 414 -18.76 -3.29 34.29
C MET A 414 -17.25 -2.98 34.36
N PHE A 415 -16.91 -1.69 34.28
CA PHE A 415 -15.55 -1.21 34.44
C PHE A 415 -15.38 -0.49 35.76
N TYR A 416 -14.18 -0.55 36.32
CA TYR A 416 -13.78 0.07 37.58
C TYR A 416 -12.49 0.86 37.36
N LEU A 417 -12.36 2.03 37.99
CA LEU A 417 -11.10 2.76 38.07
C LEU A 417 -10.71 2.87 39.54
N ASN A 418 -9.57 2.27 39.91
CA ASN A 418 -9.08 2.20 41.29
C ASN A 418 -10.14 1.68 42.28
N GLY A 419 -10.87 0.62 41.88
CA GLY A 419 -11.94 -0.01 42.65
C GLY A 419 -13.27 0.75 42.67
N ARG A 420 -13.36 1.93 42.05
CA ARG A 420 -14.62 2.68 41.93
C ARG A 420 -15.34 2.28 40.64
N PRO A 421 -16.59 1.79 40.69
CA PRO A 421 -17.33 1.43 39.48
C PRO A 421 -17.66 2.65 38.62
N LEU A 422 -17.63 2.50 37.29
CA LEU A 422 -18.14 3.50 36.37
C LEU A 422 -19.68 3.52 36.39
N GLN A 423 -20.28 4.65 36.00
CA GLN A 423 -21.68 5.01 36.32
C GLN A 423 -22.75 3.95 35.98
N ARG A 424 -22.58 3.14 34.91
CA ARG A 424 -23.55 2.10 34.52
C ARG A 424 -22.85 0.91 33.84
N PRO A 425 -23.37 -0.32 34.03
CA PRO A 425 -22.91 -1.46 33.26
C PRO A 425 -23.32 -1.34 31.79
N HIS A 426 -22.48 -1.84 30.89
CA HIS A 426 -22.78 -1.96 29.48
C HIS A 426 -23.55 -3.25 29.18
N LEU A 427 -24.62 -3.15 28.40
CA LEU A 427 -25.58 -4.25 28.16
C LEU A 427 -25.61 -4.72 26.69
N GLU A 428 -25.07 -3.95 25.75
CA GLU A 428 -25.28 -4.21 24.31
C GLU A 428 -24.33 -5.27 23.75
N PHE A 429 -23.08 -5.28 24.22
CA PHE A 429 -22.01 -6.15 23.73
C PHE A 429 -22.39 -7.64 23.74
N LEU A 430 -23.07 -8.11 24.80
CA LEU A 430 -23.45 -9.51 24.92
C LEU A 430 -24.82 -9.83 24.31
N ARG A 431 -25.62 -8.81 23.94
CA ARG A 431 -27.03 -8.98 23.54
C ARG A 431 -27.21 -9.84 22.30
N ASN A 432 -26.31 -9.69 21.33
CA ASN A 432 -26.34 -10.40 20.04
C ASN A 432 -25.21 -11.42 19.91
N ARG A 433 -24.58 -11.84 21.02
CA ARG A 433 -23.52 -12.84 21.01
C ARG A 433 -24.14 -14.24 20.73
N PRO A 434 -23.74 -14.94 19.66
CA PRO A 434 -24.13 -16.32 19.39
C PRO A 434 -23.79 -17.24 20.56
N ALA A 435 -24.58 -18.29 20.74
CA ALA A 435 -24.31 -19.32 21.74
C ALA A 435 -22.99 -20.04 21.40
N GLY A 436 -22.06 -20.09 22.35
CA GLY A 436 -20.75 -20.73 22.20
C GLY A 436 -19.58 -19.80 21.86
N ASP A 437 -19.85 -18.54 21.50
CA ASP A 437 -18.79 -17.55 21.25
C ASP A 437 -18.04 -17.20 22.54
N GLY A 438 -16.74 -17.51 22.56
CA GLY A 438 -15.85 -17.14 23.64
C GLY A 438 -15.57 -15.64 23.68
N VAL A 439 -15.54 -15.08 24.89
CA VAL A 439 -15.19 -13.68 25.17
C VAL A 439 -13.79 -13.65 25.78
N PHE A 440 -12.93 -12.81 25.26
CA PHE A 440 -11.54 -12.63 25.67
C PHE A 440 -11.39 -11.29 26.37
N ALA A 441 -10.49 -11.21 27.35
CA ALA A 441 -9.92 -9.93 27.72
C ALA A 441 -9.10 -9.39 26.53
N ALA A 442 -9.19 -8.11 26.26
CA ALA A 442 -8.61 -7.49 25.08
C ALA A 442 -8.21 -6.04 25.34
N ALA A 443 -7.27 -5.53 24.55
CA ALA A 443 -6.88 -4.14 24.60
C ALA A 443 -6.39 -3.59 23.26
N SER A 444 -6.46 -2.27 23.09
CA SER A 444 -5.84 -1.53 21.98
C SER A 444 -5.02 -0.33 22.48
N PHE A 445 -3.93 -0.03 21.77
CA PHE A 445 -2.89 0.89 22.21
C PHE A 445 -2.54 1.89 21.10
N MET A 446 -2.65 3.18 21.40
CA MET A 446 -2.07 4.22 20.55
C MET A 446 -0.53 4.24 20.73
N SER A 447 0.16 4.97 19.85
CA SER A 447 1.60 5.21 19.95
C SER A 447 2.05 5.62 21.36
N PHE A 448 3.14 5.01 21.79
CA PHE A 448 3.85 5.21 23.06
C PHE A 448 3.06 4.82 24.33
N GLN A 449 2.01 4.01 24.20
CA GLN A 449 1.22 3.56 25.34
C GLN A 449 1.62 2.18 25.86
N GLN A 450 1.49 1.97 27.17
CA GLN A 450 1.91 0.77 27.89
C GLN A 450 1.04 0.48 29.12
N CYS A 451 0.69 -0.80 29.30
CA CYS A 451 0.02 -1.28 30.51
C CYS A 451 0.40 -2.73 30.84
N ARG A 452 0.08 -3.16 32.06
CA ARG A 452 0.26 -4.54 32.55
C ARG A 452 -1.08 -5.15 32.96
N PHE A 453 -1.33 -6.38 32.58
CA PHE A 453 -2.52 -7.14 32.89
C PHE A 453 -2.26 -8.10 34.05
N ASN A 454 -3.21 -8.17 34.98
CA ASN A 454 -3.31 -9.22 35.97
C ASN A 454 -4.59 -10.00 35.66
N PHE A 455 -4.43 -11.22 35.15
CA PHE A 455 -5.53 -12.14 34.85
C PHE A 455 -5.96 -13.00 36.04
N GLY A 456 -5.35 -12.80 37.23
CA GLY A 456 -5.56 -13.60 38.44
C GLY A 456 -4.33 -14.39 38.90
N ALA A 457 -3.16 -14.19 38.28
CA ALA A 457 -1.91 -14.82 38.72
C ALA A 457 -1.34 -14.19 40.01
N GLU A 458 -1.68 -12.92 40.25
CA GLU A 458 -1.36 -12.19 41.48
C GLU A 458 -2.67 -11.71 42.13
N PRO A 459 -2.71 -11.50 43.47
CA PRO A 459 -3.88 -10.93 44.12
C PRO A 459 -4.31 -9.59 43.49
N PHE A 460 -5.60 -9.45 43.19
CA PHE A 460 -6.14 -8.18 42.66
C PHE A 460 -6.02 -7.06 43.69
N LYS A 461 -5.71 -5.86 43.23
CA LYS A 461 -5.58 -4.67 44.08
C LYS A 461 -6.95 -4.16 44.52
N TYR A 462 -7.95 -4.25 43.65
CA TYR A 462 -9.31 -3.78 43.86
C TYR A 462 -10.35 -4.82 43.37
N PRO A 463 -10.48 -5.96 44.06
CA PRO A 463 -11.49 -6.96 43.71
C PRO A 463 -12.91 -6.39 43.91
N PRO A 464 -13.86 -6.67 43.00
CA PRO A 464 -15.25 -6.24 43.15
C PRO A 464 -15.98 -7.05 44.24
N ASP A 465 -17.00 -6.45 44.85
CA ASP A 465 -17.85 -7.08 45.88
C ASP A 465 -18.93 -7.99 45.26
N ILE A 466 -18.48 -8.97 44.47
CA ILE A 466 -19.29 -10.02 43.83
C ILE A 466 -18.46 -11.29 43.72
N ALA A 467 -19.08 -12.47 43.73
CA ALA A 467 -18.37 -13.70 43.42
C ALA A 467 -17.99 -13.74 41.92
N PHE A 468 -16.73 -14.00 41.62
CA PHE A 468 -16.20 -14.10 40.26
C PHE A 468 -15.11 -15.17 40.15
N SER A 469 -14.83 -15.60 38.92
CA SER A 469 -13.67 -16.41 38.54
C SER A 469 -12.61 -15.54 37.87
N THR A 470 -11.35 -16.00 37.88
CA THR A 470 -10.26 -15.29 37.21
C THR A 470 -9.91 -15.95 35.89
N PHE A 471 -9.46 -15.17 34.91
CA PHE A 471 -8.99 -15.74 33.64
C PHE A 471 -7.82 -16.72 33.84
N ASN A 472 -7.01 -16.53 34.89
CA ASN A 472 -5.92 -17.42 35.27
C ASN A 472 -6.41 -18.77 35.81
N ASP A 473 -7.57 -18.83 36.47
CA ASP A 473 -8.16 -20.10 36.93
C ASP A 473 -8.63 -20.94 35.73
N GLY A 474 -9.23 -20.29 34.73
CA GLY A 474 -9.75 -20.96 33.54
C GLY A 474 -8.67 -21.37 32.54
N GLY A 475 -7.55 -20.65 32.47
CA GLY A 475 -6.46 -20.88 31.53
C GLY A 475 -5.44 -21.96 31.93
N ALA A 476 -5.75 -22.83 32.89
CA ALA A 476 -4.83 -23.87 33.42
C ALA A 476 -4.30 -24.89 32.35
N THR A 477 -4.65 -24.71 31.09
CA THR A 477 -4.35 -25.56 29.92
C THR A 477 -3.24 -25.02 29.00
N LEU A 478 -2.64 -23.84 29.27
CA LEU A 478 -1.57 -23.32 28.41
C LEU A 478 -0.34 -24.25 28.40
N THR A 479 0.10 -24.64 27.21
CA THR A 479 1.33 -25.42 27.02
C THR A 479 2.57 -24.56 27.33
N THR A 480 3.71 -25.20 27.61
CA THR A 480 4.99 -24.49 27.80
C THR A 480 5.32 -23.59 26.61
N GLU A 481 5.00 -24.04 25.39
CA GLU A 481 5.18 -23.28 24.16
C GLU A 481 4.29 -22.03 24.13
N GLN A 482 3.00 -22.16 24.44
CA GLN A 482 2.07 -21.03 24.50
C GLN A 482 2.43 -20.02 25.59
N LYS A 483 3.11 -20.46 26.66
CA LYS A 483 3.64 -19.59 27.71
C LYS A 483 4.95 -18.89 27.33
N THR A 484 5.54 -19.22 26.18
CA THR A 484 6.83 -18.67 25.74
C THR A 484 6.63 -17.60 24.67
N ILE A 485 6.93 -16.35 25.00
CA ILE A 485 6.89 -15.24 24.04
C ILE A 485 8.23 -15.19 23.27
N LEU A 486 8.26 -15.85 22.10
CA LEU A 486 9.47 -15.91 21.28
C LEU A 486 9.65 -14.67 20.39
N PRO A 487 10.88 -14.12 20.29
CA PRO A 487 11.22 -13.14 19.26
C PRO A 487 10.88 -13.67 17.86
N ARG A 488 10.29 -12.84 17.00
CA ARG A 488 9.81 -13.25 15.65
C ARG A 488 10.88 -13.97 14.83
N ARG A 489 12.13 -13.49 14.89
CA ARG A 489 13.27 -14.13 14.22
C ARG A 489 13.51 -15.55 14.73
N ARG A 490 13.51 -15.77 16.05
CA ARG A 490 13.69 -17.11 16.65
C ARG A 490 12.54 -18.03 16.30
N ARG A 491 11.31 -17.54 16.34
CA ARG A 491 10.14 -18.28 15.87
C ARG A 491 10.32 -18.73 14.42
N LEU A 492 10.76 -17.84 13.52
CA LEU A 492 11.04 -18.19 12.13
C LEU A 492 12.20 -19.18 11.97
N GLU A 493 13.28 -19.05 12.75
CA GLU A 493 14.40 -20.01 12.77
C GLU A 493 13.98 -21.40 13.26
N LEU A 494 13.06 -21.47 14.23
CA LEU A 494 12.50 -22.72 14.74
C LEU A 494 11.54 -23.36 13.72
N LEU A 495 10.61 -22.58 13.15
CA LEU A 495 9.71 -23.03 12.09
C LEU A 495 10.45 -23.54 10.85
N GLN A 496 11.62 -22.99 10.52
CA GLN A 496 12.47 -23.48 9.43
C GLN A 496 13.14 -24.83 9.72
N LYS A 497 13.28 -25.19 11.00
CA LYS A 497 13.96 -26.41 11.46
C LYS A 497 13.00 -27.51 11.88
N GLU A 498 11.72 -27.19 12.09
CA GLU A 498 10.72 -28.20 12.42
C GLU A 498 10.45 -29.09 11.21
N PRO A 499 10.80 -30.38 11.28
CA PRO A 499 10.35 -31.33 10.27
C PRO A 499 8.84 -31.48 10.45
N ILE A 500 8.07 -31.11 9.44
CA ILE A 500 6.63 -31.37 9.42
C ILE A 500 6.48 -32.89 9.28
N PRO A 501 5.98 -33.61 10.30
CA PRO A 501 5.77 -35.05 10.18
C PRO A 501 4.79 -35.35 9.04
N GLU A 502 5.00 -36.42 8.28
CA GLU A 502 4.18 -36.75 7.10
C GLU A 502 2.68 -36.92 7.42
N ASP A 503 2.37 -37.21 8.69
CA ASP A 503 1.03 -37.42 9.21
C ASP A 503 0.35 -36.15 9.73
N TYR A 504 0.99 -34.96 9.68
CA TYR A 504 0.38 -33.70 10.11
C TYR A 504 -0.56 -33.11 9.06
N CYS A 505 -1.64 -32.48 9.53
CA CYS A 505 -2.67 -31.89 8.66
C CYS A 505 -2.07 -30.81 7.74
N THR A 506 -2.18 -31.01 6.43
CA THR A 506 -1.62 -30.11 5.40
C THR A 506 -2.32 -28.75 5.28
N ILE A 507 -3.38 -28.53 6.06
CA ILE A 507 -4.14 -27.27 6.10
C ILE A 507 -3.70 -26.44 7.30
N CYS A 508 -3.79 -26.99 8.50
CA CYS A 508 -3.49 -26.24 9.72
C CYS A 508 -2.05 -26.40 10.20
N TYR A 509 -1.34 -27.44 9.76
CA TYR A 509 0.03 -27.77 10.15
C TYR A 509 0.26 -27.87 11.68
N ALA A 510 -0.81 -28.00 12.47
CA ALA A 510 -0.77 -27.89 13.93
C ALA A 510 -1.03 -29.21 14.67
N ASN A 511 -1.71 -30.17 14.04
CA ASN A 511 -2.04 -31.48 14.62
C ASN A 511 -1.79 -32.58 13.59
N PRO A 512 -1.54 -33.84 14.03
CA PRO A 512 -1.73 -35.01 13.18
C PRO A 512 -3.08 -34.91 12.49
N GLY A 513 -3.15 -35.29 11.22
CA GLY A 513 -4.41 -35.42 10.49
C GLY A 513 -5.28 -36.46 11.19
N ASP A 514 -6.09 -36.01 12.14
CA ASP A 514 -7.12 -36.80 12.82
C ASP A 514 -8.37 -36.95 11.96
N THR A 515 -8.52 -36.02 11.03
CA THR A 515 -9.62 -35.91 10.10
C THR A 515 -9.04 -35.94 8.70
N LEU A 516 -9.23 -37.07 8.03
CA LEU A 516 -9.08 -37.13 6.59
C LEU A 516 -10.32 -36.46 6.00
N LEU A 517 -10.15 -35.28 5.37
CA LEU A 517 -11.17 -34.76 4.47
C LEU A 517 -11.18 -35.64 3.23
N GLU A 518 -11.84 -36.78 3.37
CA GLU A 518 -12.30 -37.52 2.21
C GLU A 518 -13.28 -36.58 1.48
N PRO A 519 -13.18 -36.48 0.15
CA PRO A 519 -14.16 -35.73 -0.61
C PRO A 519 -15.54 -36.15 -0.13
N CYS A 520 -16.47 -35.22 0.06
CA CYS A 520 -17.78 -35.51 0.65
C CYS A 520 -18.63 -36.50 -0.17
N MET A 521 -18.07 -37.07 -1.25
CA MET A 521 -18.65 -37.99 -2.23
C MET A 521 -19.95 -37.51 -2.85
N HIS A 522 -20.39 -36.29 -2.53
CA HIS A 522 -21.37 -35.52 -3.27
C HIS A 522 -20.70 -35.03 -4.56
N GLY A 523 -20.53 -35.98 -5.47
CA GLY A 523 -19.65 -35.89 -6.63
C GLY A 523 -18.23 -36.31 -6.24
N MET A 524 -17.89 -37.59 -6.45
CA MET A 524 -16.48 -38.02 -6.43
C MET A 524 -15.64 -37.00 -7.23
N PRO A 525 -14.57 -36.41 -6.68
CA PRO A 525 -13.67 -35.61 -7.48
C PRO A 525 -13.12 -36.53 -8.55
N ARG A 526 -13.37 -36.16 -9.79
CA ARG A 526 -12.90 -36.92 -10.93
C ARG A 526 -11.39 -37.10 -10.82
N THR A 527 -10.91 -38.29 -11.16
CA THR A 527 -9.46 -38.50 -11.32
C THR A 527 -8.90 -37.55 -12.38
N PHE A 528 -7.59 -37.34 -12.39
CA PHE A 528 -6.96 -36.53 -13.43
C PHE A 528 -7.25 -37.08 -14.83
N GLU A 529 -7.33 -38.40 -14.97
CA GLU A 529 -7.72 -39.08 -16.20
C GLU A 529 -9.18 -38.75 -16.60
N GLU A 530 -10.10 -38.75 -15.63
CA GLU A 530 -11.51 -38.40 -15.85
C GLU A 530 -11.70 -36.91 -16.16
N GLU A 531 -10.89 -36.01 -15.59
CA GLU A 531 -10.84 -34.60 -15.96
C GLU A 531 -10.30 -34.40 -17.37
N CYS A 532 -9.22 -35.11 -17.73
CA CYS A 532 -8.66 -35.10 -19.06
C CYS A 532 -9.65 -35.60 -20.13
N ALA A 533 -10.61 -36.46 -19.77
CA ALA A 533 -11.65 -36.92 -20.70
C ALA A 533 -12.58 -35.79 -21.20
N PHE A 534 -12.66 -34.65 -20.49
CA PHE A 534 -13.40 -33.47 -20.94
C PHE A 534 -12.58 -32.59 -21.90
N ILE A 535 -11.29 -32.87 -22.05
CA ILE A 535 -10.35 -32.04 -22.81
C ILE A 535 -10.06 -32.73 -24.15
N GLU A 536 -10.28 -31.98 -25.23
CA GLU A 536 -10.10 -32.46 -26.59
C GLU A 536 -9.12 -31.54 -27.33
N ARG A 537 -8.08 -32.12 -27.92
CA ARG A 537 -7.18 -31.38 -28.81
C ARG A 537 -7.88 -31.16 -30.14
N VAL A 538 -8.08 -29.89 -30.50
CA VAL A 538 -8.77 -29.47 -31.75
C VAL A 538 -7.76 -29.22 -32.88
N SER A 539 -6.58 -28.70 -32.55
CA SER A 539 -5.47 -28.54 -33.49
C SER A 539 -4.14 -28.65 -32.74
N GLU A 540 -3.01 -28.48 -33.43
CA GLU A 540 -1.67 -28.57 -32.84
C GLU A 540 -1.49 -27.73 -31.57
N CYS A 541 -2.08 -26.52 -31.55
CA CYS A 541 -1.95 -25.58 -30.43
C CYS A 541 -3.28 -25.17 -29.79
N LYS A 542 -4.41 -25.81 -30.13
CA LYS A 542 -5.75 -25.45 -29.65
C LYS A 542 -6.43 -26.64 -28.99
N PHE A 543 -6.97 -26.39 -27.80
CA PHE A 543 -7.72 -27.37 -27.02
C PHE A 543 -9.10 -26.82 -26.67
N LYS A 544 -10.04 -27.75 -26.48
CA LYS A 544 -11.42 -27.50 -26.10
C LYS A 544 -11.72 -28.24 -24.81
N ILE A 545 -12.48 -27.61 -23.92
CA ILE A 545 -13.00 -28.22 -22.70
C ILE A 545 -14.52 -28.30 -22.81
N LYS A 546 -15.05 -29.52 -22.76
CA LYS A 546 -16.48 -29.81 -22.89
C LYS A 546 -17.23 -29.32 -21.64
N LYS A 547 -18.51 -28.96 -21.83
CA LYS A 547 -19.41 -28.67 -20.71
C LYS A 547 -19.47 -29.86 -19.76
N GLY A 548 -19.63 -29.58 -18.47
CA GLY A 548 -19.57 -30.57 -17.40
C GLY A 548 -18.19 -30.74 -16.79
N PHE A 549 -17.15 -30.08 -17.31
CA PHE A 549 -15.84 -30.00 -16.65
C PHE A 549 -15.92 -29.27 -15.30
N VAL A 550 -16.82 -28.31 -15.11
CA VAL A 550 -17.24 -27.88 -13.78
C VAL A 550 -18.77 -27.81 -13.75
N PRO A 551 -19.40 -27.81 -12.55
CA PRO A 551 -20.84 -27.62 -12.46
C PRO A 551 -21.28 -26.31 -13.14
N ASN A 552 -22.47 -26.34 -13.76
CA ASN A 552 -23.16 -25.16 -14.28
C ASN A 552 -22.46 -24.40 -15.43
N MET A 553 -21.54 -25.03 -16.18
CA MET A 553 -20.95 -24.42 -17.38
C MET A 553 -22.04 -24.04 -18.41
N ASN A 554 -22.17 -22.74 -18.69
CA ASN A 554 -23.06 -22.19 -19.71
C ASN A 554 -22.48 -22.35 -21.12
N VAL A 555 -21.16 -22.27 -21.24
CA VAL A 555 -20.42 -22.40 -22.51
C VAL A 555 -19.25 -23.39 -22.39
N GLU A 556 -18.66 -23.77 -23.52
CA GLU A 556 -17.42 -24.55 -23.54
C GLU A 556 -16.21 -23.65 -23.29
N CYS A 557 -15.07 -24.21 -22.88
CA CYS A 557 -13.83 -23.45 -22.81
C CYS A 557 -12.91 -23.77 -24.00
N ARG A 558 -12.02 -22.83 -24.31
CA ARG A 558 -10.91 -23.01 -25.26
C ARG A 558 -9.62 -22.58 -24.61
N PHE A 559 -8.53 -23.27 -24.88
CA PHE A 559 -7.21 -22.75 -24.52
C PHE A 559 -6.17 -23.04 -25.60
N TYR A 560 -5.16 -22.18 -25.65
CA TYR A 560 -4.09 -22.25 -26.62
C TYR A 560 -2.77 -22.63 -25.93
N VAL A 561 -2.13 -23.70 -26.39
CA VAL A 561 -0.84 -24.15 -25.85
C VAL A 561 -0.09 -24.99 -26.89
N ASN A 562 1.20 -24.71 -27.11
CA ASN A 562 2.06 -25.56 -27.94
C ASN A 562 2.61 -26.76 -27.15
N LYS A 563 3.27 -27.70 -27.83
CA LYS A 563 3.83 -28.92 -27.23
C LYS A 563 4.84 -28.66 -26.09
N LYS A 564 5.59 -27.56 -26.13
CA LYS A 564 6.60 -27.26 -25.11
C LYS A 564 5.98 -26.76 -23.80
N LEU A 565 4.94 -25.95 -23.91
CA LEU A 565 4.18 -25.42 -22.77
C LEU A 565 3.10 -26.39 -22.28
N GLU A 566 2.78 -27.43 -23.04
CA GLU A 566 1.70 -28.38 -22.75
C GLU A 566 1.86 -29.01 -21.37
N GLN A 567 3.04 -29.53 -21.01
CA GLN A 567 3.25 -30.11 -19.69
C GLN A 567 2.96 -29.10 -18.57
N GLN A 568 3.50 -27.89 -18.66
CA GLN A 568 3.28 -26.84 -17.66
C GLN A 568 1.81 -26.42 -17.59
N MET A 569 1.13 -26.31 -18.72
CA MET A 569 -0.29 -25.99 -18.81
C MET A 569 -1.17 -27.08 -18.17
N PHE A 570 -0.81 -28.36 -18.38
CA PHE A 570 -1.53 -29.49 -17.81
C PHE A 570 -1.21 -29.70 -16.31
N GLU A 571 -0.03 -29.30 -15.83
CA GLU A 571 0.26 -29.21 -14.39
C GLU A 571 -0.56 -28.08 -13.73
N GLU A 572 -0.69 -26.95 -14.42
CA GLU A 572 -1.56 -25.85 -14.01
C GLU A 572 -3.05 -26.18 -14.08
N LEU A 573 -3.42 -27.26 -14.76
CA LEU A 573 -4.81 -27.69 -14.96
C LEU A 573 -5.54 -27.91 -13.63
N ARG A 574 -4.79 -28.36 -12.61
CA ARG A 574 -5.24 -28.56 -11.23
C ARG A 574 -5.57 -27.27 -10.48
N LEU A 575 -5.16 -26.10 -10.98
CA LEU A 575 -5.32 -24.79 -10.30
C LEU A 575 -6.00 -23.73 -11.20
N SER A 576 -5.57 -23.61 -12.45
CA SER A 576 -5.93 -22.55 -13.40
C SER A 576 -7.03 -22.96 -14.39
N ILE A 577 -7.12 -24.24 -14.78
CA ILE A 577 -8.11 -24.69 -15.79
C ILE A 577 -9.47 -24.96 -15.15
N GLY A 578 -9.52 -25.40 -13.89
CA GLY A 578 -10.75 -25.36 -13.09
C GLY A 578 -11.38 -23.95 -13.06
N ARG A 579 -10.56 -22.91 -12.94
CA ARG A 579 -11.03 -21.50 -12.99
C ARG A 579 -11.56 -21.10 -14.36
N LEU A 580 -10.92 -21.55 -15.45
CA LEU A 580 -11.42 -21.34 -16.82
C LEU A 580 -12.83 -21.91 -16.99
N GLY A 581 -13.09 -23.10 -16.42
CA GLY A 581 -14.41 -23.71 -16.31
C GLY A 581 -15.38 -22.89 -15.46
N ASN A 582 -14.94 -22.38 -14.30
CA ASN A 582 -15.79 -21.57 -13.43
C ASN A 582 -16.24 -20.27 -14.11
N VAL A 583 -15.37 -19.65 -14.91
CA VAL A 583 -15.73 -18.48 -15.74
C VAL A 583 -16.76 -18.86 -16.80
N ALA A 584 -16.65 -20.04 -17.40
CA ALA A 584 -17.66 -20.56 -18.33
C ALA A 584 -19.03 -20.82 -17.68
N ALA A 585 -19.11 -20.87 -16.35
CA ALA A 585 -20.36 -20.97 -15.59
C ALA A 585 -21.00 -19.61 -15.25
N LEU A 586 -20.36 -18.48 -15.61
CA LEU A 586 -20.93 -17.16 -15.34
C LEU A 586 -22.19 -16.89 -16.18
N PRO A 587 -23.21 -16.23 -15.61
CA PRO A 587 -24.43 -15.90 -16.34
C PRO A 587 -24.18 -14.95 -17.52
N GLY A 588 -24.82 -15.24 -18.66
CA GLY A 588 -24.76 -14.40 -19.86
C GLY A 588 -23.43 -14.43 -20.63
N ILE A 589 -22.48 -15.30 -20.27
CA ILE A 589 -21.26 -15.50 -21.06
C ILE A 589 -21.61 -16.03 -22.46
N VAL A 590 -20.90 -15.53 -23.47
CA VAL A 590 -21.11 -15.83 -24.88
C VAL A 590 -19.91 -16.56 -25.47
N GLY A 591 -20.19 -17.50 -26.38
CA GLY A 591 -19.18 -18.25 -27.12
C GLY A 591 -18.37 -19.18 -26.23
N HIS A 592 -17.22 -18.72 -25.71
CA HIS A 592 -16.29 -19.53 -24.94
C HIS A 592 -15.60 -18.72 -23.83
N SER A 593 -15.25 -19.40 -22.74
CA SER A 593 -14.19 -18.92 -21.83
C SER A 593 -12.83 -19.31 -22.42
N ILE A 594 -11.95 -18.34 -22.66
CA ILE A 594 -10.70 -18.56 -23.43
C ILE A 594 -9.48 -18.38 -22.53
N GLY A 595 -8.57 -19.36 -22.53
CA GLY A 595 -7.26 -19.30 -21.90
C GLY A 595 -6.13 -19.13 -22.92
N LEU A 596 -5.33 -18.10 -22.77
CA LEU A 596 -4.16 -17.84 -23.60
C LEU A 596 -2.93 -18.65 -23.11
N PRO A 597 -1.84 -18.74 -23.90
CA PRO A 597 -0.71 -19.62 -23.56
C PRO A 597 0.06 -19.19 -22.31
N ASP A 598 -0.07 -17.93 -21.91
CA ASP A 598 0.45 -17.34 -20.68
C ASP A 598 -0.50 -17.48 -19.48
N ILE A 599 -1.59 -18.27 -19.61
CA ILE A 599 -2.58 -18.43 -18.55
C ILE A 599 -1.95 -18.93 -17.26
N HIS A 600 -2.31 -18.33 -16.12
CA HIS A 600 -1.91 -18.80 -14.81
C HIS A 600 -2.85 -18.34 -13.70
N SER A 601 -2.67 -18.92 -12.51
CA SER A 601 -3.54 -18.69 -11.35
C SER A 601 -3.72 -17.20 -11.05
N GLY A 602 -4.98 -16.80 -10.86
CA GLY A 602 -5.41 -15.43 -10.57
C GLY A 602 -6.62 -15.41 -9.64
N TYR A 603 -7.05 -14.20 -9.24
CA TYR A 603 -8.24 -14.01 -8.39
C TYR A 603 -9.54 -14.19 -9.19
N GLY A 604 -10.28 -15.28 -8.93
CA GLY A 604 -11.50 -15.63 -9.67
C GLY A 604 -11.15 -16.10 -11.08
N PHE A 605 -10.99 -15.16 -12.00
CA PHE A 605 -10.45 -15.41 -13.33
C PHE A 605 -8.94 -15.68 -13.25
N SER A 606 -8.47 -16.59 -14.09
CA SER A 606 -7.03 -16.77 -14.34
C SER A 606 -6.47 -15.53 -15.06
N ILE A 607 -5.20 -15.21 -14.80
CA ILE A 607 -4.47 -14.26 -15.66
C ILE A 607 -4.24 -14.97 -17.00
N GLY A 608 -4.39 -14.29 -18.14
CA GLY A 608 -4.47 -14.90 -19.47
C GLY A 608 -5.87 -15.38 -19.87
N ASN A 609 -6.92 -15.04 -19.11
CA ASN A 609 -8.30 -15.45 -19.41
C ASN A 609 -9.11 -14.32 -20.04
N ILE A 610 -9.89 -14.67 -21.07
CA ILE A 610 -10.84 -13.81 -21.76
C ILE A 610 -12.25 -14.39 -21.62
N ALA A 611 -13.22 -13.52 -21.34
CA ALA A 611 -14.64 -13.86 -21.42
C ALA A 611 -15.41 -12.68 -22.01
N ALA A 612 -16.49 -12.97 -22.74
CA ALA A 612 -17.33 -11.95 -23.34
C ALA A 612 -18.80 -12.17 -22.93
N PHE A 613 -19.51 -11.08 -22.64
CA PHE A 613 -20.90 -11.11 -22.18
C PHE A 613 -21.76 -10.22 -23.06
N ASP A 614 -22.93 -10.69 -23.50
CA ASP A 614 -23.82 -9.93 -24.38
C ASP A 614 -24.47 -8.76 -23.62
N CYS A 615 -24.22 -7.52 -24.02
CA CYS A 615 -24.75 -6.34 -23.35
C CYS A 615 -26.28 -6.24 -23.38
N SER A 616 -26.93 -6.86 -24.37
CA SER A 616 -28.39 -6.90 -24.51
C SER A 616 -29.04 -7.93 -23.59
N ASN A 617 -28.26 -8.92 -23.14
CA ASN A 617 -28.74 -9.96 -22.23
C ASN A 617 -28.77 -9.43 -20.79
N LYS A 618 -29.96 -9.38 -20.20
CA LYS A 618 -30.18 -8.97 -18.80
C LYS A 618 -29.39 -9.80 -17.78
N ASP A 619 -29.03 -11.03 -18.16
CA ASP A 619 -28.29 -11.93 -17.29
C ASP A 619 -26.78 -11.72 -17.35
N SER A 620 -26.27 -10.95 -18.32
CA SER A 620 -24.84 -10.68 -18.45
C SER A 620 -24.26 -9.95 -17.24
N VAL A 621 -23.01 -10.25 -16.93
CA VAL A 621 -22.33 -9.76 -15.73
C VAL A 621 -21.04 -9.01 -16.03
N ILE A 622 -20.61 -8.20 -15.07
CA ILE A 622 -19.28 -7.60 -15.00
C ILE A 622 -18.62 -8.05 -13.70
N SER A 623 -17.37 -8.53 -13.79
CA SER A 623 -16.60 -8.97 -12.63
C SER A 623 -15.25 -8.22 -12.55
N PRO A 624 -14.92 -7.58 -11.40
CA PRO A 624 -13.61 -7.04 -11.13
C PRO A 624 -12.51 -8.11 -11.17
N GLY A 625 -12.86 -9.33 -10.77
CA GLY A 625 -11.98 -10.50 -10.87
C GLY A 625 -11.56 -10.80 -12.31
N GLY A 626 -12.41 -10.50 -13.31
CA GLY A 626 -12.14 -10.67 -14.75
C GLY A 626 -11.43 -9.50 -15.42
N VAL A 627 -11.26 -8.38 -14.73
CA VAL A 627 -10.43 -7.25 -15.16
C VAL A 627 -9.05 -7.32 -14.53
N GLY A 628 -9.01 -7.63 -13.22
CA GLY A 628 -7.80 -7.56 -12.40
C GLY A 628 -7.76 -6.30 -11.52
N PHE A 629 -6.94 -6.35 -10.47
CA PHE A 629 -6.83 -5.26 -9.49
C PHE A 629 -6.06 -4.07 -10.05
N ASP A 630 -4.98 -4.29 -10.81
CA ASP A 630 -4.28 -3.21 -11.51
C ASP A 630 -4.98 -2.92 -12.84
N ILE A 631 -6.08 -2.17 -12.75
CA ILE A 631 -6.93 -1.78 -13.88
C ILE A 631 -6.08 -1.00 -14.88
N ASN A 632 -6.21 -1.35 -16.16
CA ASN A 632 -5.39 -0.83 -17.26
C ASN A 632 -3.89 -0.90 -16.98
N CYS A 633 -3.43 -1.94 -16.27
CA CYS A 633 -2.04 -2.37 -16.43
C CYS A 633 -1.83 -2.65 -17.92
N GLY A 634 -0.74 -2.12 -18.46
CA GLY A 634 -0.52 -2.07 -19.89
C GLY A 634 0.91 -1.69 -20.25
N VAL A 635 1.20 -1.76 -21.54
CA VAL A 635 2.53 -1.56 -22.10
C VAL A 635 2.48 -0.44 -23.13
N ARG A 636 3.51 0.39 -23.15
CA ARG A 636 3.75 1.44 -24.13
C ARG A 636 5.14 1.27 -24.74
N LEU A 637 5.25 1.44 -26.06
CA LEU A 637 6.52 1.36 -26.78
C LEU A 637 6.83 2.68 -27.49
N ILE A 638 8.05 3.18 -27.29
CA ILE A 638 8.55 4.44 -27.85
C ILE A 638 9.75 4.08 -28.75
N ARG A 639 9.77 4.56 -29.99
CA ARG A 639 10.92 4.35 -30.89
C ARG A 639 11.95 5.46 -30.73
N THR A 640 13.14 5.27 -31.29
CA THR A 640 14.15 6.32 -31.45
C THR A 640 14.82 6.15 -32.82
N ASN A 641 15.54 7.16 -33.28
CA ASN A 641 16.46 7.04 -34.41
C ASN A 641 17.88 6.57 -34.00
N LEU A 642 18.08 6.18 -32.73
CA LEU A 642 19.33 5.68 -32.21
C LEU A 642 19.49 4.18 -32.45
N PHE A 643 20.74 3.73 -32.50
CA PHE A 643 21.12 2.33 -32.60
C PHE A 643 21.91 1.86 -31.37
N GLU A 644 22.03 0.54 -31.21
CA GLU A 644 22.78 -0.07 -30.08
C GLU A 644 24.20 0.50 -29.96
N ARG A 645 24.86 0.79 -31.09
CA ARG A 645 26.19 1.41 -31.14
C ARG A 645 26.24 2.82 -30.54
N ASP A 646 25.14 3.57 -30.59
CA ASP A 646 25.04 4.94 -30.10
C ASP A 646 24.75 4.96 -28.59
N VAL A 647 23.96 4.00 -28.11
CA VAL A 647 23.58 3.88 -26.70
C VAL A 647 24.65 3.16 -25.88
N GLN A 648 25.35 2.19 -26.45
CA GLN A 648 26.26 1.33 -25.67
C GLN A 648 27.38 2.08 -24.92
N PRO A 649 27.99 3.16 -25.47
CA PRO A 649 28.96 3.97 -24.73
C PRO A 649 28.37 4.71 -23.51
N VAL A 650 27.08 5.05 -23.55
CA VAL A 650 26.39 5.85 -22.52
C VAL A 650 25.34 5.04 -21.74
N LYS A 651 25.28 3.72 -21.94
CA LYS A 651 24.20 2.86 -21.43
C LYS A 651 24.00 2.97 -19.93
N GLU A 652 25.08 2.94 -19.14
CA GLU A 652 25.00 3.06 -17.68
C GLU A 652 24.51 4.44 -17.23
N GLN A 653 24.92 5.49 -17.96
CA GLN A 653 24.47 6.87 -17.72
C GLN A 653 22.98 7.02 -18.09
N LEU A 654 22.55 6.44 -19.21
CA LEU A 654 21.16 6.44 -19.64
C LEU A 654 20.27 5.67 -18.66
N ALA A 655 20.68 4.48 -18.22
CA ALA A 655 19.96 3.71 -17.22
C ALA A 655 19.81 4.49 -15.91
N GLN A 656 20.88 5.18 -15.48
CA GLN A 656 20.84 6.03 -14.29
C GLN A 656 19.91 7.24 -14.49
N ALA A 657 20.01 7.93 -15.63
CA ALA A 657 19.14 9.06 -15.93
C ALA A 657 17.66 8.64 -15.95
N LEU A 658 17.32 7.52 -16.58
CA LEU A 658 15.95 7.00 -16.56
C LEU A 658 15.47 6.70 -15.13
N PHE A 659 16.34 6.13 -14.28
CA PHE A 659 16.02 5.87 -12.87
C PHE A 659 15.85 7.17 -12.05
N ASP A 660 16.59 8.22 -12.37
CA ASP A 660 16.51 9.52 -11.69
C ASP A 660 15.25 10.31 -12.12
N TYR A 661 14.87 10.23 -13.40
CA TYR A 661 13.70 10.93 -13.95
C TYR A 661 12.38 10.19 -13.75
N ILE A 662 12.39 8.85 -13.66
CA ILE A 662 11.19 8.02 -13.45
C ILE A 662 11.15 7.60 -11.97
N PRO A 663 10.22 8.15 -11.15
CA PRO A 663 10.07 7.69 -9.78
C PRO A 663 9.65 6.21 -9.74
N VAL A 664 10.40 5.42 -8.95
CA VAL A 664 10.21 3.97 -8.82
C VAL A 664 9.91 3.55 -7.37
N GLY A 665 9.18 2.44 -7.22
CA GLY A 665 8.96 1.76 -5.94
C GLY A 665 7.66 2.10 -5.21
N VAL A 666 7.32 1.28 -4.21
CA VAL A 666 6.10 1.42 -3.40
C VAL A 666 6.15 2.72 -2.58
N GLY A 667 5.16 3.59 -2.74
CA GLY A 667 5.09 4.86 -2.01
C GLY A 667 5.90 6.02 -2.62
N SER A 668 6.52 5.83 -3.79
CA SER A 668 7.15 6.91 -4.55
C SER A 668 6.12 7.96 -5.01
N ARG A 669 6.56 9.22 -5.10
CA ARG A 669 5.74 10.34 -5.55
C ARG A 669 6.05 10.71 -7.01
N GLY A 670 5.02 11.11 -7.76
CA GLY A 670 5.16 11.60 -9.13
C GLY A 670 6.09 12.79 -9.28
N ALA A 671 6.82 12.83 -10.41
CA ALA A 671 7.65 13.97 -10.78
C ALA A 671 6.82 15.19 -11.24
N ILE A 672 5.56 14.98 -11.61
CA ILE A 672 4.65 16.01 -12.11
C ILE A 672 3.76 16.50 -10.95
N PRO A 673 3.79 17.80 -10.60
CA PRO A 673 2.94 18.36 -9.55
C PRO A 673 1.46 18.15 -9.87
N MET A 674 0.68 17.72 -8.87
CA MET A 674 -0.74 17.43 -9.05
C MET A 674 -1.55 17.86 -7.83
N SER A 675 -2.61 18.63 -8.06
CA SER A 675 -3.63 18.93 -7.06
C SER A 675 -4.75 17.88 -7.06
N ALA A 676 -5.61 17.92 -6.03
CA ALA A 676 -6.80 17.08 -6.00
C ALA A 676 -7.78 17.38 -7.16
N SER A 677 -7.80 18.61 -7.67
CA SER A 677 -8.62 19.00 -8.82
C SER A 677 -8.07 18.39 -10.11
N ASP A 678 -6.75 18.48 -10.30
CA ASP A 678 -6.09 17.91 -11.47
C ASP A 678 -6.28 16.40 -11.55
N LEU A 679 -6.31 15.71 -10.40
CA LEU A 679 -6.60 14.28 -10.36
C LEU A 679 -8.03 13.98 -10.86
N VAL A 680 -9.03 14.81 -10.52
CA VAL A 680 -10.40 14.63 -11.02
C VAL A 680 -10.43 14.79 -12.54
N ASP A 681 -9.78 15.84 -13.06
CA ASP A 681 -9.65 16.03 -14.50
C ASP A 681 -8.94 14.84 -15.16
N CYS A 682 -7.85 14.32 -14.59
CA CYS A 682 -7.15 13.14 -15.10
C CYS A 682 -8.07 11.91 -15.23
N LEU A 683 -8.93 11.69 -14.23
CA LEU A 683 -9.86 10.57 -14.20
C LEU A 683 -10.90 10.67 -15.32
N GLU A 684 -11.32 11.86 -15.72
CA GLU A 684 -12.38 12.07 -16.71
C GLU A 684 -11.85 12.34 -18.14
N MET A 685 -10.69 13.00 -18.23
CA MET A 685 -10.07 13.43 -19.48
C MET A 685 -9.03 12.45 -20.00
N GLY A 686 -8.45 11.57 -19.17
CA GLY A 686 -7.37 10.69 -19.62
C GLY A 686 -6.20 11.48 -20.24
N MET A 687 -5.65 11.01 -21.35
CA MET A 687 -4.54 11.70 -22.04
C MET A 687 -4.89 13.09 -22.59
N ASP A 688 -6.18 13.46 -22.71
CA ASP A 688 -6.54 14.85 -23.05
C ASP A 688 -6.01 15.83 -21.98
N TRP A 689 -5.91 15.39 -20.72
CA TRP A 689 -5.29 16.17 -19.66
C TRP A 689 -3.79 16.36 -19.89
N THR A 690 -3.03 15.29 -20.17
CA THR A 690 -1.57 15.43 -20.41
C THR A 690 -1.26 16.26 -21.65
N LEU A 691 -2.12 16.20 -22.68
CA LEU A 691 -1.99 17.04 -23.86
C LEU A 691 -2.22 18.52 -23.53
N ARG A 692 -3.25 18.83 -22.73
CA ARG A 692 -3.55 20.20 -22.28
C ARG A 692 -2.41 20.78 -21.44
N GLU A 693 -1.84 19.99 -20.55
CA GLU A 693 -0.74 20.42 -19.66
C GLU A 693 0.64 20.39 -20.34
N GLY A 694 0.76 19.92 -21.58
CA GLY A 694 2.01 19.90 -22.34
C GLY A 694 2.96 18.74 -22.03
N TYR A 695 2.46 17.66 -21.42
CA TYR A 695 3.25 16.46 -21.11
C TYR A 695 3.21 15.38 -22.20
N SER A 696 2.37 15.53 -23.22
CA SER A 696 2.29 14.59 -24.35
C SER A 696 2.18 15.31 -25.68
N TRP A 697 2.60 14.63 -26.75
CA TRP A 697 2.40 15.09 -28.13
C TRP A 697 1.00 14.70 -28.61
N ALA A 698 0.51 15.35 -29.67
CA ALA A 698 -0.82 15.05 -30.21
C ALA A 698 -0.87 13.63 -30.79
N GLU A 699 0.23 13.20 -31.42
CA GLU A 699 0.44 11.91 -32.05
C GLU A 699 0.47 10.77 -31.01
N ASP A 700 0.90 11.05 -29.77
CA ASP A 700 0.86 10.07 -28.67
C ASP A 700 -0.57 9.65 -28.37
N LYS A 701 -1.53 10.57 -28.52
CA LYS A 701 -2.95 10.25 -28.32
C LYS A 701 -3.45 9.33 -29.43
N GLU A 702 -3.08 9.60 -30.68
CA GLU A 702 -3.53 8.82 -31.84
C GLU A 702 -3.04 7.37 -31.81
N HIS A 703 -1.87 7.14 -31.24
CA HIS A 703 -1.26 5.81 -31.10
C HIS A 703 -1.61 5.13 -29.75
N CYS A 704 -2.56 5.66 -28.99
CA CYS A 704 -3.00 5.07 -27.73
C CYS A 704 -4.32 4.32 -27.92
N GLU A 705 -4.44 3.13 -27.34
CA GLU A 705 -5.72 2.44 -27.23
C GLU A 705 -6.80 3.35 -26.60
N GLU A 706 -8.00 3.40 -27.18
CA GLU A 706 -9.08 4.36 -26.84
C GLU A 706 -8.68 5.84 -26.96
N TYR A 707 -7.67 6.17 -27.76
CA TYR A 707 -7.09 7.52 -27.78
C TYR A 707 -6.69 8.00 -26.36
N GLY A 708 -6.30 7.06 -25.48
CA GLY A 708 -5.92 7.34 -24.10
C GLY A 708 -7.05 7.81 -23.19
N ARG A 709 -8.32 7.61 -23.57
CA ARG A 709 -9.48 8.05 -22.78
C ARG A 709 -10.73 7.19 -23.00
N MET A 710 -11.25 6.62 -21.92
CA MET A 710 -12.61 6.07 -21.85
C MET A 710 -13.61 7.17 -21.46
N LEU A 711 -14.53 7.48 -22.37
CA LEU A 711 -15.48 8.61 -22.25
C LEU A 711 -16.52 8.44 -21.14
N GLN A 712 -16.81 7.20 -20.75
CA GLN A 712 -17.77 6.86 -19.71
C GLN A 712 -17.19 6.97 -18.28
N ALA A 713 -15.95 7.41 -18.14
CA ALA A 713 -15.35 7.61 -16.83
C ALA A 713 -16.14 8.62 -15.99
N ASP A 714 -16.33 8.31 -14.71
CA ASP A 714 -17.01 9.17 -13.75
C ASP A 714 -16.19 9.22 -12.47
N ALA A 715 -15.57 10.36 -12.20
CA ALA A 715 -14.72 10.52 -11.02
C ALA A 715 -15.52 10.41 -9.71
N THR A 716 -16.85 10.58 -9.72
CA THR A 716 -17.69 10.41 -8.52
C THR A 716 -17.83 8.95 -8.10
N LYS A 717 -17.58 8.01 -9.02
CA LYS A 717 -17.59 6.55 -8.77
C LYS A 717 -16.24 6.01 -8.28
N VAL A 718 -15.24 6.89 -8.14
CA VAL A 718 -13.95 6.56 -7.54
C VAL A 718 -13.95 7.06 -6.09
N SER A 719 -13.78 6.14 -5.14
CA SER A 719 -13.82 6.45 -3.71
C SER A 719 -12.73 7.45 -3.30
N THR A 720 -12.99 8.22 -2.24
CA THR A 720 -11.99 9.12 -1.65
C THR A 720 -10.72 8.37 -1.27
N ARG A 721 -10.84 7.12 -0.80
CA ARG A 721 -9.70 6.24 -0.50
C ARG A 721 -8.87 5.94 -1.75
N ALA A 722 -9.50 5.58 -2.85
CA ALA A 722 -8.82 5.32 -4.12
C ALA A 722 -8.09 6.57 -4.64
N LYS A 723 -8.74 7.74 -4.57
CA LYS A 723 -8.12 9.03 -4.94
C LYS A 723 -6.93 9.38 -4.05
N LYS A 724 -7.06 9.26 -2.72
CA LYS A 724 -5.96 9.50 -1.77
C LYS A 724 -4.75 8.58 -2.02
N ARG A 725 -4.98 7.32 -2.40
CA ARG A 725 -3.91 6.37 -2.77
C ARG A 725 -3.27 6.70 -4.12
N GLY A 726 -4.07 7.11 -5.10
CA GLY A 726 -3.63 7.41 -6.47
C GLY A 726 -2.87 8.72 -6.60
N LEU A 727 -3.32 9.78 -5.92
CA LEU A 727 -2.78 11.14 -6.04
C LEU A 727 -1.24 11.20 -5.92
N PRO A 728 -0.60 10.65 -4.88
CA PRO A 728 0.86 10.69 -4.80
C PRO A 728 1.54 9.83 -5.88
N GLN A 729 0.88 8.79 -6.40
CA GLN A 729 1.51 7.75 -7.22
C GLN A 729 1.43 8.00 -8.73
N LEU A 730 0.79 9.09 -9.20
CA LEU A 730 0.77 9.39 -10.62
C LEU A 730 2.18 9.71 -11.14
N GLY A 731 2.52 9.30 -12.35
CA GLY A 731 3.85 9.48 -12.94
C GLY A 731 4.90 8.57 -12.29
N THR A 732 4.49 7.43 -11.72
CA THR A 732 5.40 6.46 -11.08
C THR A 732 5.26 5.08 -11.70
N LEU A 733 6.38 4.35 -11.69
CA LEU A 733 6.44 2.99 -12.23
C LEU A 733 5.80 1.98 -11.28
N GLY A 734 6.09 2.12 -9.98
CA GLY A 734 5.70 1.15 -8.97
C GLY A 734 6.61 -0.05 -8.82
N ALA A 735 6.04 -1.15 -8.34
CA ALA A 735 6.72 -2.40 -8.01
C ALA A 735 6.04 -3.59 -8.70
N GLY A 736 6.54 -4.81 -8.46
CA GLY A 736 6.04 -6.03 -9.07
C GLY A 736 6.57 -6.22 -10.49
N ASN A 737 5.73 -6.61 -11.44
CA ASN A 737 6.15 -6.85 -12.83
C ASN A 737 6.33 -5.55 -13.65
N HIS A 738 6.14 -4.37 -13.07
CA HIS A 738 6.31 -3.10 -13.77
C HIS A 738 7.79 -2.78 -14.01
N TYR A 739 8.11 -2.20 -15.16
CA TYR A 739 9.48 -1.84 -15.55
C TYR A 739 9.49 -0.73 -16.61
N ALA A 740 10.62 -0.04 -16.73
CA ALA A 740 10.99 0.70 -17.92
C ALA A 740 12.25 0.06 -18.51
N GLU A 741 12.22 -0.30 -19.79
CA GLU A 741 13.30 -1.02 -20.45
C GLU A 741 13.77 -0.30 -21.71
N VAL A 742 15.08 -0.10 -21.83
CA VAL A 742 15.72 0.23 -23.10
C VAL A 742 16.05 -1.08 -23.79
N GLN A 743 15.51 -1.25 -25.00
CA GLN A 743 15.58 -2.48 -25.76
C GLN A 743 16.13 -2.19 -27.17
N VAL A 744 16.64 -3.22 -27.82
CA VAL A 744 17.14 -3.17 -29.20
C VAL A 744 16.34 -4.12 -30.08
N VAL A 745 16.13 -3.72 -31.33
CA VAL A 745 15.50 -4.55 -32.37
C VAL A 745 16.45 -5.69 -32.75
N ASP A 746 16.10 -6.91 -32.33
CA ASP A 746 16.94 -8.10 -32.46
C ASP A 746 16.57 -8.91 -33.71
N GLU A 747 15.29 -8.94 -34.08
CA GLU A 747 14.78 -9.65 -35.25
C GLU A 747 13.54 -8.95 -35.83
N ILE A 748 13.41 -8.93 -37.18
CA ILE A 748 12.24 -8.40 -37.89
C ILE A 748 11.59 -9.54 -38.69
N PHE A 749 10.38 -9.93 -38.30
CA PHE A 749 9.59 -10.98 -38.96
C PHE A 749 8.70 -10.42 -40.08
N ASP A 750 8.15 -9.22 -39.87
CA ASP A 750 7.31 -8.53 -40.86
C ASP A 750 7.89 -7.14 -41.13
N LYS A 751 8.62 -7.03 -42.26
CA LYS A 751 9.27 -5.78 -42.67
C LYS A 751 8.27 -4.66 -42.97
N HIS A 752 7.09 -4.99 -43.47
CA HIS A 752 6.08 -3.98 -43.78
C HIS A 752 5.50 -3.39 -42.51
N ALA A 753 5.10 -4.26 -41.55
CA ALA A 753 4.61 -3.83 -40.26
C ALA A 753 5.66 -3.05 -39.46
N ALA A 754 6.91 -3.55 -39.40
CA ALA A 754 8.01 -2.86 -38.74
C ALA A 754 8.25 -1.46 -39.32
N SER A 755 8.30 -1.34 -40.65
CA SER A 755 8.49 -0.04 -41.31
C SER A 755 7.37 0.95 -41.00
N LYS A 756 6.11 0.49 -40.91
CA LYS A 756 4.98 1.34 -40.49
C LYS A 756 5.07 1.80 -39.05
N MET A 757 5.68 1.00 -38.17
CA MET A 757 5.98 1.36 -36.78
C MET A 757 7.26 2.21 -36.64
N GLY A 758 7.87 2.65 -37.76
CA GLY A 758 9.12 3.42 -37.74
C GLY A 758 10.34 2.60 -37.32
N ILE A 759 10.29 1.27 -37.48
CA ILE A 759 11.40 0.34 -37.27
C ILE A 759 11.97 -0.08 -38.63
N GLY A 760 13.14 0.47 -38.98
CA GLY A 760 13.74 0.28 -40.31
C GLY A 760 14.80 -0.83 -40.37
N GLU A 761 15.57 -0.99 -39.29
CA GLU A 761 16.80 -1.78 -39.31
C GLU A 761 17.02 -2.50 -37.96
N LEU A 762 17.85 -3.55 -38.00
CA LEU A 762 18.27 -4.26 -36.79
C LEU A 762 19.17 -3.36 -35.94
N GLY A 763 19.10 -3.52 -34.62
CA GLY A 763 19.86 -2.75 -33.65
C GLY A 763 19.27 -1.37 -33.32
N GLN A 764 18.15 -0.98 -33.92
CA GLN A 764 17.44 0.25 -33.55
C GLN A 764 16.96 0.18 -32.09
N VAL A 765 17.08 1.29 -31.36
CA VAL A 765 16.75 1.37 -29.94
C VAL A 765 15.31 1.81 -29.75
N VAL A 766 14.62 1.13 -28.83
CA VAL A 766 13.25 1.43 -28.41
C VAL A 766 13.16 1.42 -26.88
N VAL A 767 12.14 2.06 -26.34
CA VAL A 767 11.87 2.10 -24.90
C VAL A 767 10.49 1.52 -24.61
N MET A 768 10.43 0.49 -23.78
CA MET A 768 9.19 -0.13 -23.35
C MET A 768 8.87 0.28 -21.91
N LEU A 769 7.65 0.79 -21.68
CA LEU A 769 7.12 1.13 -20.38
C LEU A 769 5.98 0.17 -20.02
N HIS A 770 6.10 -0.53 -18.89
CA HIS A 770 5.04 -1.40 -18.36
C HIS A 770 4.58 -0.89 -17.00
N CYS A 771 3.36 -0.38 -16.93
CA CYS A 771 2.72 0.07 -15.69
C CYS A 771 1.18 0.17 -15.83
N GLY A 772 0.48 0.30 -14.70
CA GLY A 772 -0.98 0.44 -14.62
C GLY A 772 -1.47 1.62 -13.79
N SER A 773 -2.63 1.44 -13.18
CA SER A 773 -3.37 2.44 -12.40
C SER A 773 -2.94 2.54 -10.93
N ARG A 774 -1.87 1.83 -10.56
CA ARG A 774 -1.22 1.92 -9.25
C ARG A 774 -2.21 1.56 -8.12
N GLY A 775 -2.08 2.19 -6.96
CA GLY A 775 -2.99 1.97 -5.83
C GLY A 775 -4.43 2.40 -6.07
N LEU A 776 -4.69 3.26 -7.09
CA LEU A 776 -6.03 3.75 -7.39
C LEU A 776 -6.92 2.65 -7.95
N GLY A 777 -6.51 2.00 -9.05
CA GLY A 777 -7.32 0.93 -9.64
C GLY A 777 -7.43 -0.29 -8.73
N HIS A 778 -6.40 -0.60 -7.95
CA HIS A 778 -6.49 -1.65 -6.94
C HIS A 778 -7.61 -1.36 -5.95
N GLN A 779 -7.72 -0.12 -5.46
CA GLN A 779 -8.77 0.25 -4.53
C GLN A 779 -10.15 0.25 -5.20
N VAL A 780 -10.26 0.72 -6.46
CA VAL A 780 -11.53 0.65 -7.23
C VAL A 780 -12.01 -0.80 -7.37
N ALA A 781 -11.12 -1.75 -7.67
CA ALA A 781 -11.47 -3.16 -7.72
C ALA A 781 -11.87 -3.72 -6.35
N THR A 782 -11.14 -3.36 -5.28
CA THR A 782 -11.46 -3.78 -3.91
C THR A 782 -12.84 -3.28 -3.46
N ASP A 783 -13.14 -2.00 -3.71
CA ASP A 783 -14.41 -1.38 -3.33
C ASP A 783 -15.57 -2.05 -4.07
N ALA A 784 -15.40 -2.34 -5.37
CA ALA A 784 -16.42 -3.00 -6.17
C ALA A 784 -16.70 -4.44 -5.73
N LEU A 785 -15.70 -5.21 -5.30
CA LEU A 785 -15.90 -6.59 -4.82
C LEU A 785 -16.89 -6.64 -3.63
N VAL A 786 -16.78 -5.70 -2.69
CA VAL A 786 -17.66 -5.65 -1.51
C VAL A 786 -19.12 -5.39 -1.92
N GLU A 787 -19.34 -4.47 -2.84
CA GLU A 787 -20.69 -4.15 -3.31
C GLU A 787 -21.26 -5.26 -4.20
N MET A 788 -20.42 -5.91 -5.01
CA MET A 788 -20.87 -7.01 -5.86
C MET A 788 -21.23 -8.28 -5.07
N GLU A 789 -20.55 -8.58 -3.95
CA GLU A 789 -20.99 -9.68 -3.07
C GLU A 789 -22.43 -9.46 -2.56
N LYS A 790 -22.79 -8.22 -2.23
CA LYS A 790 -24.17 -7.86 -1.85
C LYS A 790 -25.13 -7.97 -3.03
N ALA A 791 -24.72 -7.49 -4.21
CA ALA A 791 -25.53 -7.56 -5.43
C ALA A 791 -25.83 -9.02 -5.83
N MET A 792 -24.85 -9.91 -5.73
CA MET A 792 -25.05 -11.34 -6.02
C MET A 792 -26.08 -11.98 -5.11
N ALA A 793 -26.01 -11.70 -3.81
CA ALA A 793 -26.97 -12.22 -2.85
C ALA A 793 -28.40 -11.70 -3.14
N ARG A 794 -28.54 -10.43 -3.52
CA ARG A 794 -29.82 -9.83 -3.93
C ARG A 794 -30.35 -10.44 -5.23
N ASP A 795 -29.49 -10.62 -6.22
CA ASP A 795 -29.87 -11.01 -7.59
C ASP A 795 -29.86 -12.54 -7.81
N GLY A 796 -29.56 -13.32 -6.77
CA GLY A 796 -29.52 -14.77 -6.79
C GLY A 796 -28.42 -15.35 -7.69
N ILE A 797 -27.30 -14.64 -7.87
CA ILE A 797 -26.20 -15.07 -8.72
C ILE A 797 -25.35 -16.10 -7.96
N VAL A 798 -25.40 -17.35 -8.40
CA VAL A 798 -24.60 -18.45 -7.85
C VAL A 798 -23.35 -18.65 -8.71
N VAL A 799 -22.19 -18.70 -8.06
CA VAL A 799 -20.89 -18.94 -8.69
C VAL A 799 -20.17 -20.10 -7.99
N ASN A 800 -19.31 -20.80 -8.73
CA ASN A 800 -18.54 -21.93 -8.21
C ASN A 800 -17.36 -21.48 -7.31
N ASP A 801 -16.92 -20.23 -7.42
CA ASP A 801 -15.83 -19.64 -6.63
C ASP A 801 -16.25 -18.23 -6.19
N ARG A 802 -16.17 -17.94 -4.88
CA ARG A 802 -16.49 -16.61 -4.32
C ARG A 802 -15.64 -15.50 -4.94
N GLN A 803 -14.43 -15.79 -5.40
CA GLN A 803 -13.56 -14.83 -6.08
C GLN A 803 -14.09 -14.41 -7.46
N LEU A 804 -15.12 -15.06 -8.00
CA LEU A 804 -15.88 -14.65 -9.20
C LEU A 804 -17.00 -13.65 -8.87
N ALA A 805 -16.84 -12.86 -7.80
CA ALA A 805 -17.81 -11.84 -7.45
C ALA A 805 -18.11 -10.92 -8.64
N CYS A 806 -19.39 -10.71 -8.92
CA CYS A 806 -19.86 -10.00 -10.10
C CYS A 806 -21.22 -9.35 -9.87
N ALA A 807 -21.59 -8.38 -10.69
CA ALA A 807 -22.93 -7.81 -10.73
C ALA A 807 -23.49 -7.89 -12.15
N ARG A 808 -24.82 -7.81 -12.29
CA ARG A 808 -25.44 -7.70 -13.61
C ARG A 808 -24.93 -6.43 -14.30
N LEU A 809 -24.63 -6.52 -15.58
CA LEU A 809 -24.00 -5.44 -16.35
C LEU A 809 -24.78 -4.13 -16.27
N ASN A 810 -26.11 -4.23 -16.29
CA ASN A 810 -27.04 -3.10 -16.27
C ASN A 810 -27.54 -2.74 -14.86
N SER A 811 -27.04 -3.38 -13.79
CA SER A 811 -27.37 -2.96 -12.42
C SER A 811 -26.61 -1.69 -12.04
N THR A 812 -27.05 -1.04 -10.96
CA THR A 812 -26.35 0.12 -10.40
C THR A 812 -24.90 -0.22 -10.07
N GLU A 813 -24.64 -1.36 -9.42
CA GLU A 813 -23.28 -1.78 -9.05
C GLU A 813 -22.42 -2.09 -10.28
N GLY A 814 -23.01 -2.72 -11.30
CA GLY A 814 -22.31 -3.00 -12.55
C GLY A 814 -21.92 -1.73 -13.30
N GLN A 815 -22.84 -0.78 -13.42
CA GLN A 815 -22.60 0.50 -14.08
C GLN A 815 -21.63 1.40 -13.29
N ASP A 816 -21.76 1.45 -11.96
CA ASP A 816 -20.86 2.22 -11.11
C ASP A 816 -19.43 1.67 -11.19
N TYR A 817 -19.27 0.35 -11.18
CA TYR A 817 -17.95 -0.25 -11.40
C TYR A 817 -17.39 0.03 -12.80
N LEU A 818 -18.20 -0.07 -13.87
CA LEU A 818 -17.74 0.23 -15.22
C LEU A 818 -17.22 1.68 -15.36
N LYS A 819 -17.92 2.65 -14.76
CA LYS A 819 -17.52 4.05 -14.76
C LYS A 819 -16.28 4.30 -13.89
N GLY A 820 -16.20 3.68 -12.71
CA GLY A 820 -15.02 3.75 -11.84
C GLY A 820 -13.79 3.07 -12.45
N MET A 821 -13.97 1.94 -13.13
CA MET A 821 -12.94 1.24 -13.89
C MET A 821 -12.46 2.09 -15.07
N ALA A 822 -13.36 2.73 -15.82
CA ALA A 822 -13.00 3.66 -16.88
C ALA A 822 -12.18 4.85 -16.35
N ALA A 823 -12.54 5.40 -15.19
CA ALA A 823 -11.75 6.44 -14.53
C ALA A 823 -10.36 5.94 -14.11
N ALA A 824 -10.26 4.73 -13.56
CA ALA A 824 -8.97 4.11 -13.24
C ALA A 824 -8.13 3.81 -14.50
N ALA A 825 -8.78 3.46 -15.61
CA ALA A 825 -8.11 3.27 -16.89
C ALA A 825 -7.53 4.58 -17.42
N ASN A 826 -8.29 5.68 -17.36
CA ASN A 826 -7.82 7.03 -17.69
C ASN A 826 -6.60 7.42 -16.86
N PHE A 827 -6.63 7.18 -15.55
CA PHE A 827 -5.48 7.40 -14.67
C PHE A 827 -4.22 6.63 -15.11
N ALA A 828 -4.36 5.36 -15.54
CA ALA A 828 -3.22 4.57 -16.01
C ALA A 828 -2.62 5.09 -17.32
N TRP A 829 -3.43 5.56 -18.27
CA TRP A 829 -2.92 6.18 -19.49
C TRP A 829 -2.22 7.50 -19.21
N VAL A 830 -2.78 8.35 -18.34
CA VAL A 830 -2.10 9.56 -17.84
C VAL A 830 -0.78 9.19 -17.19
N ASN A 831 -0.75 8.16 -16.34
CA ASN A 831 0.48 7.69 -15.69
C ASN A 831 1.57 7.31 -16.70
N ARG A 832 1.24 6.50 -17.72
CA ARG A 832 2.18 6.12 -18.79
C ARG A 832 2.59 7.31 -19.66
N SER A 833 1.69 8.27 -19.88
CA SER A 833 1.95 9.52 -20.59
C SER A 833 2.95 10.41 -19.84
N CYS A 834 2.76 10.60 -18.53
CA CYS A 834 3.72 11.28 -17.65
C CYS A 834 5.10 10.62 -17.65
N MET A 835 5.16 9.27 -17.64
CA MET A 835 6.44 8.57 -17.73
C MET A 835 7.08 8.67 -19.12
N THR A 836 6.28 8.74 -20.20
CA THR A 836 6.78 8.99 -21.56
C THR A 836 7.50 10.34 -21.62
N PHE A 837 6.93 11.37 -20.98
CA PHE A 837 7.59 12.65 -20.81
C PHE A 837 8.92 12.52 -20.08
N CYS A 838 8.96 11.84 -18.92
CA CYS A 838 10.21 11.60 -18.18
C CYS A 838 11.27 10.85 -18.99
N VAL A 839 10.87 9.83 -19.76
CA VAL A 839 11.77 9.10 -20.67
C VAL A 839 12.38 10.04 -21.70
N ARG A 840 11.56 10.87 -22.35
CA ARG A 840 12.03 11.86 -23.33
C ARG A 840 13.04 12.83 -22.70
N GLN A 841 12.79 13.30 -21.48
CA GLN A 841 13.73 14.18 -20.78
C GLN A 841 15.05 13.48 -20.42
N ALA A 842 15.01 12.21 -20.00
CA ALA A 842 16.22 11.45 -19.70
C ALA A 842 17.10 11.26 -20.94
N PHE A 843 16.49 10.91 -22.09
CA PHE A 843 17.20 10.80 -23.36
C PHE A 843 17.74 12.15 -23.83
N ALA A 844 16.93 13.22 -23.75
CA ALA A 844 17.37 14.56 -24.13
C ALA A 844 18.58 15.04 -23.32
N ASN A 845 18.58 14.76 -22.02
CA ASN A 845 19.70 15.09 -21.13
C ASN A 845 20.99 14.32 -21.49
N VAL A 846 20.89 13.01 -21.75
CA VAL A 846 22.06 12.17 -22.01
C VAL A 846 22.64 12.43 -23.40
N PHE A 847 21.80 12.60 -24.42
CA PHE A 847 22.25 12.82 -25.80
C PHE A 847 22.43 14.31 -26.16
N THR A 848 22.03 15.23 -25.27
CA THR A 848 22.06 16.69 -25.51
C THR A 848 21.34 17.07 -26.81
N MET A 849 20.17 16.45 -27.05
CA MET A 849 19.32 16.64 -28.23
C MET A 849 17.87 16.80 -27.79
N GLN A 850 17.03 17.44 -28.61
CA GLN A 850 15.60 17.45 -28.29
C GLN A 850 15.00 16.07 -28.56
N PRO A 851 13.93 15.66 -27.84
CA PRO A 851 13.28 14.37 -28.09
C PRO A 851 12.74 14.21 -29.52
N ASP A 852 12.43 15.32 -30.19
CA ASP A 852 12.02 15.35 -31.61
C ASP A 852 13.20 15.00 -32.53
N ASP A 853 14.40 15.54 -32.27
CA ASP A 853 15.64 15.19 -33.00
C ASP A 853 16.01 13.71 -32.83
N LEU A 854 15.63 13.11 -31.70
CA LEU A 854 15.82 11.70 -31.37
C LEU A 854 14.70 10.79 -31.89
N ASP A 855 13.70 11.37 -32.56
CA ASP A 855 12.55 10.69 -33.14
C ASP A 855 11.80 9.81 -32.13
N MET A 856 11.58 10.36 -30.91
CA MET A 856 11.00 9.65 -29.76
C MET A 856 9.47 9.51 -29.83
N GLN A 857 8.96 9.07 -30.98
CA GLN A 857 7.55 8.87 -31.25
C GLN A 857 7.03 7.59 -30.57
N MET A 858 5.78 7.61 -30.12
CA MET A 858 5.14 6.42 -29.56
C MET A 858 4.68 5.48 -30.68
N ILE A 859 5.09 4.22 -30.64
CA ILE A 859 4.60 3.19 -31.58
C ILE A 859 3.14 2.84 -31.24
N TYR A 860 2.90 2.44 -29.99
CA TYR A 860 1.57 2.13 -29.49
C TYR A 860 1.53 2.09 -27.96
N ASP A 861 0.33 2.20 -27.38
CA ASP A 861 0.04 1.93 -25.96
C ASP A 861 -1.21 1.04 -25.87
N VAL A 862 -1.08 -0.09 -25.17
CA VAL A 862 -2.14 -1.09 -25.06
C VAL A 862 -2.29 -1.62 -23.64
N SER A 863 -3.54 -1.84 -23.24
CA SER A 863 -3.96 -2.40 -21.96
C SER A 863 -4.01 -3.93 -22.00
N HIS A 864 -3.79 -4.57 -20.85
CA HIS A 864 -4.02 -6.02 -20.70
C HIS A 864 -4.90 -6.42 -19.51
N ASN A 865 -5.40 -5.45 -18.74
CA ASN A 865 -6.33 -5.64 -17.63
C ASN A 865 -7.51 -4.65 -17.77
N VAL A 866 -8.54 -4.99 -18.52
CA VAL A 866 -9.66 -4.08 -18.78
C VAL A 866 -10.92 -4.86 -19.22
N ALA A 867 -12.10 -4.31 -18.96
CA ALA A 867 -13.33 -4.72 -19.63
C ALA A 867 -13.77 -3.66 -20.63
N LYS A 868 -14.16 -4.06 -21.84
CA LYS A 868 -14.55 -3.11 -22.91
C LYS A 868 -15.83 -3.51 -23.61
N MET A 869 -16.60 -2.51 -23.99
CA MET A 869 -17.77 -2.68 -24.83
C MET A 869 -17.31 -2.68 -26.29
N GLU A 870 -17.46 -3.82 -26.97
CA GLU A 870 -16.95 -4.02 -28.32
C GLU A 870 -18.00 -4.72 -29.18
N GLU A 871 -18.06 -4.38 -30.47
CA GLU A 871 -18.92 -5.10 -31.42
C GLU A 871 -18.18 -6.33 -31.95
N HIS A 872 -18.81 -7.49 -31.85
CA HIS A 872 -18.29 -8.76 -32.35
C HIS A 872 -19.39 -9.53 -33.08
N LEU A 873 -19.01 -10.45 -33.97
CA LEU A 873 -19.96 -11.35 -34.61
C LEU A 873 -20.24 -12.56 -33.70
N VAL A 874 -21.49 -12.71 -33.27
CA VAL A 874 -21.99 -13.87 -32.53
C VAL A 874 -23.05 -14.55 -33.37
N ASP A 875 -22.83 -15.82 -33.73
CA ASP A 875 -23.72 -16.58 -34.63
C ASP A 875 -24.04 -15.84 -35.95
N GLY A 876 -23.03 -15.13 -36.48
CA GLY A 876 -23.13 -14.37 -37.72
C GLY A 876 -23.86 -13.02 -37.60
N ARG A 877 -24.21 -12.57 -36.39
CA ARG A 877 -24.87 -11.28 -36.14
C ARG A 877 -23.94 -10.33 -35.38
N PRO A 878 -23.90 -9.03 -35.75
CA PRO A 878 -23.22 -8.02 -34.94
C PRO A 878 -23.90 -7.92 -33.57
N THR A 879 -23.11 -8.08 -32.51
CA THR A 879 -23.57 -8.06 -31.13
C THR A 879 -22.60 -7.25 -30.29
N GLN A 880 -23.13 -6.35 -29.46
CA GLN A 880 -22.33 -5.59 -28.51
C GLN A 880 -21.98 -6.49 -27.31
N LEU A 881 -20.70 -6.74 -27.10
CA LEU A 881 -20.18 -7.56 -26.00
C LEU A 881 -19.39 -6.72 -25.00
N CYS A 882 -19.52 -7.05 -23.72
CA CYS A 882 -18.58 -6.65 -22.68
C CYS A 882 -17.48 -7.71 -22.63
N VAL A 883 -16.30 -7.40 -23.17
CA VAL A 883 -15.15 -8.29 -23.24
C VAL A 883 -14.21 -8.03 -22.06
N HIS A 884 -14.12 -8.98 -21.13
CA HIS A 884 -13.17 -9.01 -20.03
C HIS A 884 -11.84 -9.55 -20.50
N ARG A 885 -10.78 -8.79 -20.26
CA ARG A 885 -9.39 -9.19 -20.49
C ARG A 885 -8.59 -9.01 -19.21
N LYS A 886 -8.02 -10.09 -18.70
CA LYS A 886 -7.10 -10.08 -17.57
C LYS A 886 -5.82 -10.78 -17.94
N GLY A 887 -4.71 -10.05 -18.00
CA GLY A 887 -3.47 -10.51 -18.64
C GLY A 887 -3.69 -10.92 -20.09
N ALA A 888 -4.49 -10.17 -20.84
CA ALA A 888 -4.80 -10.44 -22.23
C ALA A 888 -4.94 -9.13 -22.99
N THR A 889 -4.41 -9.05 -24.20
CA THR A 889 -4.23 -7.79 -24.92
C THR A 889 -5.11 -7.75 -26.16
N ARG A 890 -5.79 -6.62 -26.41
CA ARG A 890 -6.55 -6.40 -27.64
C ARG A 890 -5.62 -6.45 -28.87
N ALA A 891 -6.07 -7.08 -29.93
CA ALA A 891 -5.33 -7.39 -31.14
C ALA A 891 -6.25 -7.30 -32.37
N PHE A 892 -6.79 -6.11 -32.63
CA PHE A 892 -7.71 -5.91 -33.75
C PHE A 892 -7.07 -6.13 -35.12
N PRO A 893 -7.83 -6.68 -36.09
CA PRO A 893 -7.33 -7.02 -37.41
C PRO A 893 -7.01 -5.78 -38.24
N PRO A 894 -6.34 -5.94 -39.40
CA PRO A 894 -6.31 -4.91 -40.43
C PRO A 894 -7.71 -4.37 -40.75
N HIS A 895 -7.80 -3.12 -41.17
CA HIS A 895 -9.02 -2.40 -41.55
C HIS A 895 -10.03 -2.12 -40.43
N HIS A 896 -9.71 -2.48 -39.18
CA HIS A 896 -10.59 -2.19 -38.06
C HIS A 896 -10.65 -0.67 -37.78
N PRO A 897 -11.83 -0.03 -37.64
CA PRO A 897 -11.93 1.43 -37.56
C PRO A 897 -11.29 2.06 -36.32
N LEU A 898 -11.09 1.28 -35.26
CA LEU A 898 -10.47 1.75 -34.00
C LEU A 898 -8.93 1.65 -33.97
N ILE A 899 -8.28 1.22 -35.05
CA ILE A 899 -6.81 1.22 -35.13
C ILE A 899 -6.31 2.50 -35.82
N PRO A 900 -5.12 3.03 -35.45
CA PRO A 900 -4.55 4.22 -36.09
C PRO A 900 -4.42 4.05 -37.60
N ILE A 901 -4.52 5.16 -38.34
CA ILE A 901 -4.56 5.14 -39.81
C ILE A 901 -3.32 4.45 -40.42
N ASP A 902 -2.16 4.65 -39.80
CA ASP A 902 -0.89 4.09 -40.27
C ASP A 902 -0.80 2.57 -40.13
N TYR A 903 -1.62 1.98 -39.26
CA TYR A 903 -1.67 0.55 -38.97
C TYR A 903 -2.88 -0.16 -39.59
N GLN A 904 -3.71 0.57 -40.35
CA GLN A 904 -4.90 0.02 -41.00
C GLN A 904 -4.60 -1.18 -41.90
N LEU A 905 -3.41 -1.25 -42.53
CA LEU A 905 -3.05 -2.37 -43.39
C LEU A 905 -2.32 -3.51 -42.67
N THR A 906 -1.80 -3.26 -41.48
CA THR A 906 -0.98 -4.20 -40.72
C THR A 906 -1.74 -4.86 -39.59
N GLY A 907 -2.82 -4.24 -39.12
CA GLY A 907 -3.51 -4.60 -37.89
C GLY A 907 -2.91 -3.88 -36.67
N GLN A 908 -3.62 -3.96 -35.54
CA GLN A 908 -3.23 -3.28 -34.30
C GLN A 908 -1.86 -3.78 -33.81
N PRO A 909 -0.89 -2.91 -33.50
CA PRO A 909 0.31 -3.31 -32.79
C PRO A 909 -0.03 -3.87 -31.40
N VAL A 910 0.58 -4.99 -31.05
CA VAL A 910 0.42 -5.64 -29.75
C VAL A 910 1.78 -5.77 -29.09
N LEU A 911 1.90 -5.23 -27.88
CA LEU A 911 3.16 -5.17 -27.15
C LEU A 911 3.21 -6.28 -26.11
N ILE A 912 4.15 -7.21 -26.28
CA ILE A 912 4.31 -8.39 -25.41
C ILE A 912 5.58 -8.25 -24.60
N GLY A 913 5.41 -7.97 -23.32
CA GLY A 913 6.52 -7.86 -22.37
C GLY A 913 7.07 -9.23 -21.99
N GLY A 914 8.39 -9.37 -22.00
CA GLY A 914 9.07 -10.51 -21.39
C GLY A 914 9.19 -10.37 -19.86
N SER A 915 10.39 -10.64 -19.37
CA SER A 915 10.86 -10.37 -18.02
C SER A 915 12.17 -9.59 -18.11
N MET A 916 12.69 -9.08 -16.97
CA MET A 916 13.86 -8.20 -16.93
C MET A 916 15.16 -8.72 -17.59
N GLY A 917 15.20 -10.00 -17.99
CA GLY A 917 16.35 -10.63 -18.65
C GLY A 917 16.01 -11.47 -19.87
N THR A 918 14.80 -11.31 -20.43
CA THR A 918 14.33 -12.04 -21.61
C THR A 918 13.85 -11.08 -22.69
N CYS A 919 13.68 -11.58 -23.91
CA CYS A 919 13.20 -10.78 -25.03
C CYS A 919 11.75 -10.33 -24.85
N SER A 920 11.38 -9.25 -25.53
CA SER A 920 10.00 -8.80 -25.72
C SER A 920 9.62 -8.92 -27.19
N TYR A 921 8.33 -8.82 -27.52
CA TYR A 921 7.85 -8.90 -28.91
C TYR A 921 6.85 -7.79 -29.23
N VAL A 922 6.84 -7.39 -30.50
CA VAL A 922 5.74 -6.65 -31.11
C VAL A 922 5.03 -7.59 -32.09
N LEU A 923 3.73 -7.77 -31.90
CA LEU A 923 2.85 -8.54 -32.77
C LEU A 923 1.85 -7.61 -33.47
N THR A 924 1.08 -8.17 -34.39
CA THR A 924 -0.04 -7.51 -35.06
C THR A 924 -1.31 -8.35 -34.93
N GLY A 925 -2.46 -7.69 -34.81
CA GLY A 925 -3.77 -8.36 -34.79
C GLY A 925 -4.15 -8.98 -36.13
N THR A 926 -5.03 -9.98 -36.11
CA THR A 926 -5.41 -10.77 -37.29
C THR A 926 -6.92 -11.00 -37.38
N GLU A 927 -7.43 -11.22 -38.59
CA GLU A 927 -8.85 -11.55 -38.83
C GLU A 927 -9.28 -12.82 -38.08
N ARG A 928 -8.38 -13.81 -38.05
CA ARG A 928 -8.61 -15.04 -37.31
C ARG A 928 -8.66 -14.79 -35.80
N GLY A 929 -7.83 -13.89 -35.26
CA GLY A 929 -7.91 -13.46 -33.86
C GLY A 929 -9.23 -12.77 -33.54
N MET A 930 -9.74 -11.95 -34.46
CA MET A 930 -11.06 -11.31 -34.32
C MET A 930 -12.17 -12.34 -34.12
N VAL A 931 -12.17 -13.41 -34.93
CA VAL A 931 -13.21 -14.45 -34.91
C VAL A 931 -13.00 -15.48 -33.79
N GLU A 932 -11.78 -15.98 -33.59
CA GLU A 932 -11.52 -17.10 -32.67
C GLU A 932 -11.29 -16.66 -31.20
N ALA A 933 -10.93 -15.40 -30.96
CA ALA A 933 -10.51 -14.90 -29.65
C ALA A 933 -10.97 -13.46 -29.35
N TYR A 934 -12.07 -12.99 -29.95
CA TYR A 934 -12.62 -11.65 -29.73
C TYR A 934 -11.57 -10.54 -29.94
N GLY A 935 -10.74 -10.69 -30.97
CA GLY A 935 -9.66 -9.76 -31.28
C GLY A 935 -8.69 -9.61 -30.13
N THR A 936 -8.24 -10.72 -29.53
CA THR A 936 -7.39 -10.73 -28.32
C THR A 936 -6.25 -11.73 -28.46
N THR A 937 -5.10 -11.42 -27.85
CA THR A 937 -3.91 -12.29 -27.77
C THR A 937 -3.25 -12.20 -26.38
N CYS A 938 -2.14 -12.92 -26.17
CA CYS A 938 -1.33 -12.88 -24.94
C CYS A 938 -0.87 -11.45 -24.55
N HIS A 939 -0.41 -11.31 -23.31
CA HIS A 939 0.13 -10.04 -22.80
C HIS A 939 1.62 -10.10 -22.45
N GLY A 940 2.14 -11.29 -22.14
CA GLY A 940 3.51 -11.45 -21.73
C GLY A 940 3.88 -12.92 -21.52
N ALA A 941 4.94 -13.15 -20.75
CA ALA A 941 5.43 -14.49 -20.47
C ALA A 941 4.49 -15.32 -19.57
N GLY A 942 3.76 -14.68 -18.65
CA GLY A 942 3.01 -15.37 -17.59
C GLY A 942 3.94 -16.02 -16.54
N ARG A 943 3.49 -16.08 -15.28
CA ARG A 943 4.34 -16.62 -14.20
C ARG A 943 4.33 -18.14 -14.20
N ALA A 944 5.51 -18.73 -14.10
CA ALA A 944 5.69 -20.17 -13.84
C ALA A 944 5.84 -20.47 -12.33
N LEU A 945 6.34 -19.51 -11.55
CA LEU A 945 6.54 -19.63 -10.11
C LEU A 945 5.81 -18.51 -9.34
N SER A 946 5.23 -18.85 -8.20
CA SER A 946 4.69 -17.84 -7.27
C SER A 946 5.82 -16.98 -6.70
N ARG A 947 5.54 -15.71 -6.36
CA ARG A 947 6.55 -14.80 -5.78
C ARG A 947 7.22 -15.39 -4.53
N SER A 948 6.45 -16.09 -3.69
CA SER A 948 6.98 -16.77 -2.51
C SER A 948 7.97 -17.87 -2.88
N LYS A 949 7.62 -18.70 -3.88
CA LYS A 949 8.49 -19.78 -4.36
C LYS A 949 9.75 -19.24 -5.03
N SER A 950 9.66 -18.12 -5.75
CA SER A 950 10.82 -17.43 -6.33
C SER A 950 11.78 -16.94 -5.25
N ARG A 951 11.29 -16.27 -4.19
CA ARG A 951 12.13 -15.79 -3.07
C ARG A 951 12.85 -16.92 -2.32
N GLN A 952 12.26 -18.11 -2.26
CA GLN A 952 12.85 -19.26 -1.59
C GLN A 952 13.92 -19.95 -2.44
N LYS A 953 13.74 -19.98 -3.77
CA LYS A 953 14.57 -20.79 -4.68
C LYS A 953 15.68 -20.02 -5.38
N ILE A 954 15.52 -18.71 -5.59
CA ILE A 954 16.37 -17.92 -6.47
C ILE A 954 17.12 -16.88 -5.64
N PRO A 955 18.45 -16.98 -5.48
CA PRO A 955 19.25 -15.95 -4.83
C PRO A 955 19.31 -14.66 -5.66
N TRP A 956 19.13 -13.50 -5.04
CA TRP A 956 19.14 -12.20 -5.74
C TRP A 956 20.50 -11.87 -6.38
N THR A 957 21.60 -12.36 -5.80
CA THR A 957 22.96 -12.19 -6.33
C THR A 957 23.10 -12.83 -7.70
N ASP A 958 22.52 -14.01 -7.87
CA ASP A 958 22.62 -14.80 -9.09
C ASP A 958 21.84 -14.12 -10.22
N VAL A 959 20.68 -13.53 -9.89
CA VAL A 959 19.88 -12.76 -10.85
C VAL A 959 20.67 -11.56 -11.38
N ILE A 960 21.30 -10.77 -10.49
CA ILE A 960 22.09 -9.60 -10.89
C ILE A 960 23.29 -10.01 -11.73
N GLU A 961 24.02 -11.05 -11.33
CA GLU A 961 25.18 -11.53 -12.07
C GLU A 961 24.78 -12.09 -13.45
N ASN A 962 23.68 -12.84 -13.54
CA ASN A 962 23.15 -13.34 -14.81
C ASN A 962 22.76 -12.20 -15.77
N LEU A 963 22.14 -11.13 -15.27
CA LEU A 963 21.81 -9.96 -16.08
C LEU A 963 23.06 -9.22 -16.55
N LYS A 964 24.06 -9.09 -15.67
CA LYS A 964 25.35 -8.48 -16.00
C LYS A 964 26.11 -9.28 -17.05
N GLN A 965 26.10 -10.61 -16.97
CA GLN A 965 26.67 -11.51 -17.98
C GLN A 965 25.97 -11.37 -19.35
N LYS A 966 24.67 -11.09 -19.35
CA LYS A 966 23.89 -10.75 -20.55
C LYS A 966 24.12 -9.32 -21.05
N GLY A 967 24.96 -8.53 -20.36
CA GLY A 967 25.25 -7.14 -20.71
C GLY A 967 24.10 -6.16 -20.43
N ILE A 968 23.16 -6.52 -19.55
CA ILE A 968 21.99 -5.71 -19.21
C ILE A 968 22.33 -4.80 -18.02
N SER A 969 22.20 -3.49 -18.22
CA SER A 969 22.32 -2.51 -17.12
C SER A 969 21.04 -2.51 -16.29
N ILE A 970 21.13 -2.61 -14.97
CA ILE A 970 19.95 -2.65 -14.11
C ILE A 970 19.97 -1.56 -13.05
N ARG A 971 18.81 -0.94 -12.80
CA ARG A 971 18.57 0.00 -11.69
C ARG A 971 17.34 -0.44 -10.90
N LEU A 972 17.51 -0.57 -9.59
CA LEU A 972 16.52 -1.14 -8.68
C LEU A 972 16.28 -0.20 -7.52
N ALA A 973 15.01 -0.02 -7.13
CA ALA A 973 14.70 0.64 -5.86
C ALA A 973 15.07 -0.26 -4.66
N SER A 974 14.86 -1.57 -4.78
CA SER A 974 15.16 -2.56 -3.73
C SER A 974 15.78 -3.84 -4.32
N PRO A 975 17.07 -4.12 -4.07
CA PRO A 975 17.74 -5.32 -4.58
C PRO A 975 17.09 -6.63 -4.12
N LYS A 976 16.47 -6.67 -2.93
CA LYS A 976 15.85 -7.89 -2.38
C LYS A 976 14.59 -8.33 -3.13
N LEU A 977 13.91 -7.42 -3.83
CA LEU A 977 12.67 -7.74 -4.53
C LEU A 977 12.91 -8.29 -5.94
N ILE A 978 14.14 -8.23 -6.46
CA ILE A 978 14.48 -8.71 -7.81
C ILE A 978 14.21 -10.20 -8.00
N MET A 979 14.35 -11.01 -6.94
CA MET A 979 14.14 -12.47 -6.97
C MET A 979 12.71 -12.83 -7.38
N GLU A 980 11.73 -12.00 -7.00
CA GLU A 980 10.33 -12.23 -7.35
C GLU A 980 10.06 -12.15 -8.84
N GLU A 981 10.92 -11.42 -9.55
CA GLU A 981 10.72 -11.03 -10.94
C GLU A 981 11.81 -11.63 -11.86
N ALA A 982 12.63 -12.54 -11.30
CA ALA A 982 13.70 -13.22 -12.01
C ALA A 982 13.17 -13.94 -13.27
N PRO A 983 13.94 -13.99 -14.38
CA PRO A 983 13.52 -14.67 -15.61
C PRO A 983 12.96 -16.07 -15.42
N GLU A 984 13.53 -16.85 -14.52
CA GLU A 984 13.16 -18.24 -14.18
C GLU A 984 11.80 -18.34 -13.47
N SER A 985 11.26 -17.21 -13.01
CA SER A 985 9.92 -17.14 -12.42
C SER A 985 8.80 -17.07 -13.47
N TYR A 986 9.16 -16.92 -14.74
CA TYR A 986 8.26 -16.73 -15.88
C TYR A 986 8.35 -17.90 -16.86
N LYS A 987 7.30 -18.12 -17.66
CA LYS A 987 7.35 -19.07 -18.79
C LYS A 987 8.22 -18.48 -19.89
N ASP A 988 8.58 -19.30 -20.88
CA ASP A 988 9.30 -18.78 -22.05
C ASP A 988 8.34 -17.95 -22.93
N VAL A 989 8.55 -16.64 -22.95
CA VAL A 989 7.78 -15.68 -23.76
C VAL A 989 7.81 -16.00 -25.26
N THR A 990 8.91 -16.57 -25.77
CA THR A 990 9.01 -16.98 -27.17
C THR A 990 8.05 -18.11 -27.48
N ASP A 991 7.90 -19.08 -26.57
CA ASP A 991 6.95 -20.18 -26.77
C ASP A 991 5.50 -19.73 -26.60
N VAL A 992 5.22 -18.75 -25.73
CA VAL A 992 3.90 -18.10 -25.64
C VAL A 992 3.56 -17.42 -26.96
N VAL A 993 4.45 -16.56 -27.47
CA VAL A 993 4.25 -15.82 -28.72
C VAL A 993 4.12 -16.76 -29.92
N ASN A 994 4.98 -17.77 -30.02
CA ASN A 994 4.90 -18.78 -31.09
C ASN A 994 3.56 -19.53 -31.05
N THR A 995 3.01 -19.80 -29.85
CA THR A 995 1.70 -20.44 -29.74
C THR A 995 0.60 -19.55 -30.34
N CYS A 996 0.61 -18.25 -30.05
CA CYS A 996 -0.35 -17.29 -30.60
C CYS A 996 -0.22 -17.12 -32.12
N ASP A 997 1.03 -17.06 -32.62
CA ASP A 997 1.36 -16.97 -34.05
C ASP A 997 0.92 -18.23 -34.81
N MET A 998 1.20 -19.43 -34.26
CA MET A 998 0.74 -20.71 -34.80
C MET A 998 -0.79 -20.85 -34.80
N ALA A 999 -1.45 -20.36 -33.73
CA ALA A 999 -2.91 -20.31 -33.67
C ALA A 999 -3.50 -19.30 -34.68
N GLY A 1000 -2.68 -18.36 -35.16
CA GLY A 1000 -3.07 -17.29 -36.07
C GLY A 1000 -3.91 -16.21 -35.40
N ILE A 1001 -3.93 -16.13 -34.06
CA ILE A 1001 -4.67 -15.09 -33.32
C ILE A 1001 -3.92 -13.75 -33.24
N SER A 1002 -2.61 -13.80 -33.50
CA SER A 1002 -1.75 -12.64 -33.74
C SER A 1002 -0.61 -13.05 -34.67
N LYS A 1003 0.12 -12.09 -35.22
CA LYS A 1003 1.26 -12.34 -36.12
C LYS A 1003 2.52 -11.64 -35.61
N LYS A 1004 3.65 -12.34 -35.56
CA LYS A 1004 4.95 -11.74 -35.17
C LYS A 1004 5.37 -10.62 -36.12
N ALA A 1005 5.78 -9.48 -35.57
CA ALA A 1005 6.35 -8.37 -36.34
C ALA A 1005 7.82 -8.13 -35.98
N VAL A 1006 8.13 -7.92 -34.69
CA VAL A 1006 9.48 -7.57 -34.23
C VAL A 1006 9.82 -8.31 -32.93
N LYS A 1007 11.07 -8.74 -32.78
CA LYS A 1007 11.66 -9.21 -31.51
C LYS A 1007 12.58 -8.16 -30.94
N LEU A 1008 12.48 -7.94 -29.63
CA LEU A 1008 13.24 -6.94 -28.89
C LEU A 1008 14.09 -7.62 -27.82
N ARG A 1009 15.31 -7.12 -27.61
CA ARG A 1009 16.22 -7.60 -26.56
C ARG A 1009 16.53 -6.46 -25.58
N PRO A 1010 16.36 -6.65 -24.26
CA PRO A 1010 16.68 -5.60 -23.29
C PRO A 1010 18.19 -5.38 -23.20
N ILE A 1011 18.58 -4.11 -23.07
CA ILE A 1011 19.95 -3.67 -22.77
C ILE A 1011 20.03 -2.87 -21.47
N ALA A 1012 18.95 -2.22 -21.04
CA ALA A 1012 18.85 -1.60 -19.73
C ALA A 1012 17.45 -1.75 -19.13
N VAL A 1013 17.36 -1.96 -17.82
CA VAL A 1013 16.11 -2.21 -17.08
C VAL A 1013 16.06 -1.33 -15.82
N ILE A 1014 14.95 -0.62 -15.67
CA ILE A 1014 14.63 0.22 -14.52
C ILE A 1014 13.42 -0.42 -13.82
N LYS A 1015 13.55 -0.69 -12.52
CA LYS A 1015 12.54 -1.39 -11.74
C LYS A 1015 12.41 -0.82 -10.32
N GLY A 1016 11.19 -0.80 -9.80
CA GLY A 1016 10.90 -0.34 -8.44
C GLY A 1016 10.71 -1.42 -7.39
#